data_AF-A6R8S6-F1
#
_entry.id   AF-A6R8S6-F1
#
_cell.length_a   1.000
_cell.length_b   1.000
_cell.length_c   1.000
_cell.angle_alpha   90.00
_cell.angle_beta   90.00
_cell.angle_gamma   90.00
#
_symmetry.space_group_name_H-M   'P 1'
#
loop_
_entity.id
_entity.type
_entity.pdbx_description
1 polymer ?
#
loop_
_entity_poly.entity_id
_entity_poly.type
_entity_poly.pdbx_seq_one_letter_code
_entity_poly.pdbx_strand_id
1 'polypeptide(L)'
;MESLSIDALVDVAGEVLAKSSVEDKPRILSRLLPTRDQWEQALDPFLRRPLKASASISKMLAGAVFLADTSFPEGFSQDIDSVPRDSYRFSSGFRLTFYVTKVLSSTSLEFIEQASREILFFYLPLATQLVNDDVSLEGPKGFFDRDMPDIRDESAELVSEARLIIKGWLLSATLVTEQEKPAPSNIFDLWEKQFGSMQGTSPKSYNIAETFARIIAERDSSETARSAESFLTRAKQIEGPSNPFVLASVVAAFRDFIAATPSGVRLCNELISDSTGFKSENASGGLRKIVTLNLLISGESNVAQSVPKPRLVFLVKHLVDCLQSQSPPQGLVSEILKLLVKILPLIREIYGSHWSDVFDFLQNLWDEIEIVDESLPVLYSSLRLFACLKSLATGESNDDLVDAWTASRKIHSPALIRLLAEFDSSLSYDEPLKITANILSPPLWGLPIDHVEDINDLFSILSAPNRDIQRAAFDVLHRAIPKLQEAVTLNVSLSDAVASFPDELISLLLEVPAVNIITQAKDDDRVWIGLRCYLLSWKTVFDHFNNAYPHGKLIDASKFDIRSFSLDESDPAQKETQCLLVHLYYLCLKYLPNLTKVWWIDSKKRVKGQVETWTEKYVKVSRRAAEIIASVEVDEDSPPTSVAIYLPSTYPLQQAVVEGRARVAVDEKKWRSWLLTIQGVIMFSNGNLVDGLLAFRRNVQGALKGQSECAICYSVISANMQTPNKRGRERYEATTSHSGDTTAKDRIIQRTDNDASVSRLSAVELGYLHDPFAHALVNRTYVRTTALDSLVYRFLNTNEKPTRKRQIISLGAGSDTRVFRLLSKDPTLELLYHELDFPTNTTAKIKAIRSSPLLHKTIGIHGPDDANVSANGDALYSKYLHVHPVDLRTLSPSSSPNLLQGLDRTLPTLLISECCLIYLSPTNAINVLSYFTQTVFPPSETLATVTSTPALDSPRTPSASSIPLALILYEPIRPDDPFGKTMVANLATRGIHLQTLHRYASLSAERERLLEHGFVSGQGAADVDFIWERWISEEEKERVAGLEMLDEFEEWKLLASHYCVAWGWRDRKGASSEGEVFEGWKTLEGQ
;
A
#
# COMPACT_ATOMS: atom_id res chain seq x y z
N MET A 1 3.45 1.31 68.82
CA MET A 1 2.33 0.40 68.55
C MET A 1 2.14 0.41 67.05
N GLU A 2 2.07 -0.75 66.42
CA GLU A 2 1.67 -0.84 65.01
C GLU A 2 0.21 -0.41 64.89
N SER A 3 -0.12 0.32 63.84
CA SER A 3 -1.51 0.67 63.53
C SER A 3 -2.22 -0.55 62.93
N LEU A 4 -3.47 -0.79 63.35
CA LEU A 4 -4.33 -1.80 62.71
C LEU A 4 -4.41 -1.58 61.19
N SER A 5 -4.55 -2.67 60.42
CA SER A 5 -4.81 -2.59 58.98
C SER A 5 -6.12 -1.83 58.70
N ILE A 6 -6.26 -1.29 57.50
CA ILE A 6 -7.45 -0.52 57.13
C ILE A 6 -8.68 -1.43 57.15
N ASP A 7 -8.57 -2.65 56.63
CA ASP A 7 -9.67 -3.63 56.62
C ASP A 7 -10.12 -4.01 58.04
N ALA A 8 -9.19 -4.20 58.98
CA ALA A 8 -9.55 -4.46 60.37
C ALA A 8 -10.29 -3.28 61.03
N LEU A 9 -10.02 -2.04 60.62
CA LEU A 9 -10.78 -0.87 61.06
C LEU A 9 -12.17 -0.81 60.40
N VAL A 10 -12.27 -1.17 59.12
CA VAL A 10 -13.54 -1.27 58.37
C VAL A 10 -14.43 -2.37 58.94
N ASP A 11 -13.88 -3.55 59.24
CA ASP A 11 -14.60 -4.67 59.86
C ASP A 11 -15.15 -4.30 61.24
N VAL A 12 -14.33 -3.66 62.09
CA VAL A 12 -14.77 -3.18 63.41
C VAL A 12 -15.87 -2.11 63.28
N ALA A 13 -15.74 -1.18 62.33
CA ALA A 13 -16.79 -0.19 62.05
C ALA A 13 -18.08 -0.87 61.57
N GLY A 14 -17.98 -1.82 60.64
CA GLY A 14 -19.09 -2.60 60.10
C GLY A 14 -19.81 -3.42 61.17
N GLU A 15 -19.08 -4.11 62.05
CA GLU A 15 -19.66 -4.82 63.19
C GLU A 15 -20.42 -3.89 64.13
N VAL A 16 -19.86 -2.73 64.46
CA VAL A 16 -20.50 -1.74 65.35
C VAL A 16 -21.77 -1.18 64.70
N LEU A 17 -21.75 -0.90 63.39
CA LEU A 17 -22.91 -0.44 62.64
C LEU A 17 -23.99 -1.53 62.49
N ALA A 18 -23.60 -2.79 62.30
CA ALA A 18 -24.52 -3.93 62.22
C ALA A 18 -25.19 -4.26 63.57
N LYS A 19 -24.50 -4.05 64.69
CA LYS A 19 -24.99 -4.30 66.05
C LYS A 19 -25.80 -3.13 66.65
N SER A 20 -25.84 -1.98 65.98
CA SER A 20 -26.52 -0.76 66.47
C SER A 20 -27.97 -0.61 66.00
N SER A 21 -28.79 0.04 66.84
CA SER A 21 -30.18 0.41 66.51
C SER A 21 -30.22 1.46 65.39
N VAL A 22 -31.37 1.62 64.73
CA VAL A 22 -31.53 2.63 63.67
C VAL A 22 -31.39 4.04 64.24
N GLU A 23 -31.82 4.25 65.49
CA GLU A 23 -31.74 5.51 66.21
C GLU A 23 -30.32 5.86 66.68
N ASP A 24 -29.48 4.88 67.02
CA ASP A 24 -28.09 5.11 67.48
C ASP A 24 -27.10 5.32 66.33
N LYS A 25 -27.41 4.84 65.11
CA LYS A 25 -26.51 4.92 63.94
C LYS A 25 -25.94 6.31 63.67
N PRO A 26 -26.71 7.43 63.68
CA PRO A 26 -26.15 8.76 63.43
C PRO A 26 -25.09 9.20 64.43
N ARG A 27 -25.33 8.94 65.72
CA ARG A 27 -24.41 9.26 66.83
C ARG A 27 -23.17 8.37 66.82
N ILE A 28 -23.28 7.15 66.28
CA ILE A 28 -22.15 6.23 66.10
C ILE A 28 -21.33 6.66 64.89
N LEU A 29 -21.96 6.97 63.76
CA LEU A 29 -21.31 7.44 62.55
C LEU A 29 -20.55 8.75 62.76
N SER A 30 -21.10 9.72 63.53
CA SER A 30 -20.39 10.96 63.87
C SER A 30 -19.16 10.76 64.77
N ARG A 31 -18.95 9.55 65.31
CA ARG A 31 -17.73 9.13 66.03
C ARG A 31 -16.80 8.24 65.22
N LEU A 32 -17.34 7.48 64.26
CA LEU A 32 -16.58 6.60 63.37
C LEU A 32 -15.99 7.36 62.17
N LEU A 33 -16.61 8.46 61.74
CA LEU A 33 -16.15 9.29 60.63
C LEU A 33 -15.13 10.34 61.11
N PRO A 34 -14.13 10.73 60.28
CA PRO A 34 -13.10 11.67 60.69
C PRO A 34 -13.60 13.10 60.86
N THR A 35 -12.98 13.85 61.78
CA THR A 35 -13.25 15.26 62.00
C THR A 35 -12.62 16.14 60.91
N ARG A 36 -13.04 17.41 60.84
CA ARG A 36 -12.42 18.44 59.99
C ARG A 36 -10.91 18.50 60.21
N ASP A 37 -10.47 18.62 61.46
CA ASP A 37 -9.06 18.79 61.80
C ASP A 37 -8.21 17.59 61.38
N GLN A 38 -8.76 16.37 61.47
CA GLN A 38 -8.11 15.15 61.00
C GLN A 38 -7.93 15.15 59.48
N TRP A 39 -8.96 15.55 58.73
CA TRP A 39 -8.86 15.71 57.28
C TRP A 39 -7.88 16.82 56.87
N GLU A 40 -7.92 17.98 57.54
CA GLU A 40 -7.02 19.09 57.24
C GLU A 40 -5.56 18.70 57.49
N GLN A 41 -5.24 18.12 58.65
CA GLN A 41 -3.86 17.66 58.95
C GLN A 41 -3.38 16.57 57.99
N ALA A 42 -4.27 15.68 57.53
CA ALA A 42 -3.91 14.57 56.66
C ALA A 42 -3.75 14.94 55.17
N LEU A 43 -4.47 15.97 54.69
CA LEU A 43 -4.49 16.36 53.28
C LEU A 43 -3.66 17.61 52.97
N ASP A 44 -3.50 18.54 53.93
CA ASP A 44 -2.85 19.83 53.70
C ASP A 44 -1.39 19.75 53.19
N PRO A 45 -0.52 18.81 53.64
CA PRO A 45 0.82 18.64 53.06
C PRO A 45 0.80 18.33 51.56
N PHE A 46 -0.17 17.52 51.11
CA PHE A 46 -0.30 17.11 49.72
C PHE A 46 -1.04 18.16 48.87
N LEU A 47 -2.03 18.87 49.43
CA LEU A 47 -2.73 19.97 48.75
C LEU A 47 -1.80 21.14 48.40
N ARG A 48 -0.69 21.32 49.14
CA ARG A 48 0.33 22.34 48.89
C ARG A 48 1.40 21.92 47.88
N ARG A 49 1.40 20.65 47.42
CA ARG A 49 2.38 20.11 46.47
C ARG A 49 2.37 20.95 45.17
N PRO A 50 3.53 21.41 44.68
CA PRO A 50 3.64 22.04 43.37
C PRO A 50 3.00 21.16 42.28
N LEU A 51 2.26 21.80 41.38
CA LEU A 51 1.56 21.11 40.31
C LEU A 51 2.55 20.76 39.20
N LYS A 52 2.48 19.52 38.70
CA LYS A 52 3.20 19.11 37.49
C LYS A 52 2.62 19.83 36.27
N ALA A 53 3.47 20.34 35.38
CA ALA A 53 3.06 21.04 34.17
C ALA A 53 2.26 20.10 33.23
N SER A 54 2.69 18.84 33.14
CA SER A 54 2.00 17.74 32.44
C SER A 54 0.53 17.55 32.84
N ALA A 55 0.14 17.89 34.07
CA ALA A 55 -1.25 17.80 34.53
C ALA A 55 -2.21 18.68 33.70
N SER A 56 -1.71 19.72 33.03
CA SER A 56 -2.50 20.56 32.10
C SER A 56 -3.05 19.83 30.86
N ILE A 57 -2.65 18.56 30.66
CA ILE A 57 -3.13 17.67 29.59
C ILE A 57 -4.41 16.92 30.01
N SER A 58 -4.51 16.46 31.27
CA SER A 58 -5.60 15.59 31.77
C SER A 58 -6.56 16.26 32.76
N LYS A 59 -6.18 17.40 33.37
CA LYS A 59 -7.02 18.15 34.32
C LYS A 59 -8.14 18.95 33.64
N MET A 60 -9.25 19.13 34.34
CA MET A 60 -10.44 19.85 33.85
C MET A 60 -10.17 21.35 33.65
N LEU A 61 -9.37 21.96 34.52
CA LEU A 61 -8.93 23.36 34.38
C LEU A 61 -7.71 23.52 33.46
N ALA A 62 -7.18 22.43 32.90
CA ALA A 62 -6.11 22.41 31.88
C ALA A 62 -4.96 23.40 32.17
N GLY A 63 -4.75 24.39 31.31
CA GLY A 63 -3.66 25.38 31.42
C GLY A 63 -3.68 26.27 32.66
N ALA A 64 -4.75 26.24 33.48
CA ALA A 64 -4.75 26.94 34.76
C ALA A 64 -3.69 26.41 35.74
N VAL A 65 -3.14 25.21 35.51
CA VAL A 65 -1.93 24.71 36.19
C VAL A 65 -0.78 25.73 36.14
N PHE A 66 -0.55 26.37 34.99
CA PHE A 66 0.52 27.36 34.80
C PHE A 66 0.27 28.71 35.49
N LEU A 67 -0.91 28.90 36.08
CA LEU A 67 -1.26 30.09 36.86
C LEU A 67 -1.06 29.89 38.37
N ALA A 68 -0.71 28.67 38.80
CA ALA A 68 -0.37 28.38 40.18
C ALA A 68 1.04 28.85 40.52
N ASP A 69 1.23 29.22 41.78
CA ASP A 69 2.53 29.55 42.33
C ASP A 69 3.42 28.30 42.33
N THR A 70 4.53 28.37 41.58
CA THR A 70 5.53 27.30 41.45
C THR A 70 6.73 27.49 42.39
N SER A 71 6.72 28.51 43.25
CA SER A 71 7.80 28.71 44.22
C SER A 71 7.84 27.55 45.22
N PHE A 72 8.94 26.80 45.20
CA PHE A 72 9.21 25.75 46.17
C PHE A 72 9.53 26.40 47.52
N PRO A 73 8.76 26.13 48.60
CA PRO A 73 9.18 26.51 49.94
C PRO A 73 10.47 25.75 50.29
N GLU A 74 11.48 26.45 50.82
CA GLU A 74 12.70 25.79 51.31
C GLU A 74 12.32 24.73 52.36
N GLY A 75 12.75 23.48 52.13
CA GLY A 75 12.42 22.34 52.99
C GLY A 75 11.18 21.53 52.58
N PHE A 76 10.37 21.96 51.61
CA PHE A 76 9.09 21.29 51.28
C PHE A 76 9.20 19.79 50.95
N SER A 77 10.28 19.34 50.30
CA SER A 77 10.51 17.90 50.07
C SER A 77 10.75 17.14 51.38
N GLN A 78 11.43 17.76 52.35
CA GLN A 78 11.63 17.18 53.68
C GLN A 78 10.31 17.12 54.46
N ASP A 79 9.44 18.12 54.30
CA ASP A 79 8.10 18.11 54.89
C ASP A 79 7.27 16.92 54.36
N ILE A 80 7.23 16.69 53.04
CA ILE A 80 6.56 15.52 52.44
C ILE A 80 7.20 14.20 52.87
N ASP A 81 8.53 14.10 52.88
CA ASP A 81 9.23 12.89 53.33
C ASP A 81 9.04 12.61 54.83
N SER A 82 8.76 13.65 55.64
CA SER A 82 8.47 13.52 57.08
C SER A 82 7.05 13.05 57.40
N VAL A 83 6.12 13.04 56.43
CA VAL A 83 4.73 12.62 56.66
C VAL A 83 4.70 11.18 57.17
N PRO A 84 4.13 10.92 58.38
CA PRO A 84 4.07 9.58 58.93
C PRO A 84 3.32 8.59 58.03
N ARG A 85 3.90 7.40 57.88
CA ARG A 85 3.34 6.27 57.12
C ARG A 85 3.22 5.03 57.98
N ASP A 86 2.27 4.16 57.66
CA ASP A 86 2.10 2.87 58.34
C ASP A 86 3.05 1.78 57.80
N SER A 87 2.88 0.54 58.26
CA SER A 87 3.65 -0.63 57.82
C SER A 87 3.50 -0.95 56.32
N TYR A 88 2.42 -0.49 55.69
CA TYR A 88 2.14 -0.62 54.26
C TYR A 88 2.60 0.62 53.46
N ARG A 89 3.28 1.56 54.13
CA ARG A 89 3.77 2.85 53.60
C ARG A 89 2.66 3.85 53.19
N PHE A 90 1.44 3.65 53.67
CA PHE A 90 0.31 4.55 53.41
C PHE A 90 0.36 5.78 54.32
N SER A 91 0.12 6.97 53.74
CA SER A 91 -0.04 8.20 54.51
C SER A 91 -1.36 8.20 55.31
N SER A 92 -1.45 9.05 56.33
CA SER A 92 -2.73 9.30 57.02
C SER A 92 -3.85 9.70 56.05
N GLY A 93 -3.55 10.50 55.02
CA GLY A 93 -4.49 10.90 53.98
C GLY A 93 -5.05 9.72 53.17
N PHE A 94 -4.19 8.77 52.77
CA PHE A 94 -4.64 7.57 52.05
C PHE A 94 -5.49 6.68 52.95
N ARG A 95 -5.03 6.40 54.18
CA ARG A 95 -5.73 5.54 55.15
C ARG A 95 -7.12 6.10 55.49
N LEU A 96 -7.25 7.42 55.67
CA LEU A 96 -8.55 8.07 55.88
C LEU A 96 -9.46 7.95 54.65
N THR A 97 -8.93 8.15 53.44
CA THR A 97 -9.69 8.04 52.19
C THR A 97 -10.22 6.62 51.98
N PHE A 98 -9.37 5.61 52.16
CA PHE A 98 -9.74 4.20 52.02
C PHE A 98 -10.80 3.81 53.05
N TYR A 99 -10.54 4.04 54.33
CA TYR A 99 -11.47 3.72 55.42
C TYR A 99 -12.84 4.39 55.23
N VAL A 100 -12.85 5.70 54.94
CA VAL A 100 -14.11 6.44 54.75
C VAL A 100 -14.88 5.94 53.53
N THR A 101 -14.19 5.65 52.41
CA THR A 101 -14.84 5.10 51.21
C THR A 101 -15.51 3.76 51.53
N LYS A 102 -14.80 2.80 52.14
CA LYS A 102 -15.37 1.48 52.48
C LYS A 102 -16.50 1.55 53.51
N VAL A 103 -16.41 2.41 54.53
CA VAL A 103 -17.51 2.63 55.51
C VAL A 103 -18.73 3.24 54.84
N LEU A 104 -18.56 4.14 53.88
CA LEU A 104 -19.66 4.75 53.12
C LEU A 104 -20.27 3.79 52.09
N SER A 105 -19.49 2.89 51.48
CA SER A 105 -20.00 1.81 50.60
C SER A 105 -21.01 0.89 51.31
N SER A 106 -20.99 0.82 52.65
CA SER A 106 -21.92 0.05 53.48
C SER A 106 -22.96 0.89 54.24
N THR A 107 -22.99 2.22 54.04
CA THR A 107 -23.80 3.15 54.86
C THR A 107 -24.60 4.15 54.02
N SER A 108 -25.90 4.26 54.28
CA SER A 108 -26.75 5.28 53.64
C SER A 108 -26.49 6.69 54.20
N LEU A 109 -26.49 7.69 53.30
CA LEU A 109 -26.29 9.11 53.60
C LEU A 109 -27.31 9.66 54.61
N GLU A 110 -28.51 9.06 54.68
CA GLU A 110 -29.58 9.46 55.61
C GLU A 110 -29.19 9.32 57.09
N PHE A 111 -28.32 8.35 57.41
CA PHE A 111 -27.86 8.10 58.78
C PHE A 111 -26.72 9.03 59.21
N ILE A 112 -26.16 9.85 58.32
CA ILE A 112 -25.04 10.73 58.66
C ILE A 112 -25.58 12.06 59.16
N GLU A 113 -25.05 12.59 60.27
CA GLU A 113 -25.43 13.92 60.77
C GLU A 113 -24.98 15.04 59.80
N GLN A 114 -25.70 16.16 59.73
CA GLN A 114 -25.41 17.23 58.76
C GLN A 114 -23.97 17.77 58.85
N ALA A 115 -23.45 17.97 60.07
CA ALA A 115 -22.08 18.46 60.26
C ALA A 115 -21.03 17.49 59.68
N SER A 116 -21.22 16.18 59.85
CA SER A 116 -20.35 15.16 59.25
C SER A 116 -20.53 15.07 57.73
N ARG A 117 -21.75 15.25 57.21
CA ARG A 117 -22.00 15.34 55.76
C ARG A 117 -21.26 16.51 55.12
N GLU A 118 -21.33 17.70 55.70
CA GLU A 118 -20.63 18.89 55.18
C GLU A 118 -19.10 18.71 55.18
N ILE A 119 -18.53 17.95 56.14
CA ILE A 119 -17.11 17.57 56.14
C ILE A 119 -16.82 16.60 54.97
N LEU A 120 -17.61 15.53 54.83
CA LEU A 120 -17.42 14.52 53.78
C LEU A 120 -17.56 15.08 52.36
N PHE A 121 -18.59 15.90 52.12
CA PHE A 121 -18.85 16.55 50.83
C PHE A 121 -17.71 17.48 50.38
N PHE A 122 -16.89 17.99 51.31
CA PHE A 122 -15.71 18.79 50.98
C PHE A 122 -14.44 17.93 50.81
N TYR A 123 -14.09 17.12 51.82
CA TYR A 123 -12.79 16.43 51.83
C TYR A 123 -12.74 15.13 51.02
N LEU A 124 -13.84 14.37 50.90
CA LEU A 124 -13.79 13.11 50.14
C LEU A 124 -13.55 13.36 48.62
N PRO A 125 -14.21 14.33 47.96
CA PRO A 125 -13.87 14.69 46.57
C PRO A 125 -12.42 15.18 46.41
N LEU A 126 -11.93 16.03 47.32
CA LEU A 126 -10.54 16.51 47.31
C LEU A 126 -9.52 15.37 47.47
N ALA A 127 -9.75 14.46 48.42
CA ALA A 127 -8.87 13.33 48.66
C ALA A 127 -8.91 12.31 47.49
N THR A 128 -10.09 12.06 46.93
CA THR A 128 -10.27 11.21 45.73
C THR A 128 -9.52 11.79 44.53
N GLN A 129 -9.51 13.12 44.36
CA GLN A 129 -8.72 13.80 43.34
C GLN A 129 -7.22 13.57 43.54
N LEU A 130 -6.71 13.73 44.77
CA LEU A 130 -5.28 13.55 45.07
C LEU A 130 -4.82 12.08 44.92
N VAL A 131 -5.63 11.10 45.34
CA VAL A 131 -5.33 9.67 45.11
C VAL A 131 -5.32 9.36 43.61
N ASN A 132 -6.27 9.89 42.84
CA ASN A 132 -6.25 9.75 41.38
C ASN A 132 -4.99 10.37 40.78
N ASP A 133 -4.58 11.56 41.22
CA ASP A 133 -3.39 12.23 40.71
C ASP A 133 -2.11 11.41 40.98
N ASP A 134 -2.02 10.71 42.11
CA ASP A 134 -0.90 9.81 42.39
C ASP A 134 -0.99 8.45 41.65
N VAL A 135 -2.16 8.04 41.16
CA VAL A 135 -2.29 6.91 40.21
C VAL A 135 -1.86 7.33 38.79
N SER A 136 -2.31 8.53 38.37
CA SER A 136 -2.18 9.07 37.00
C SER A 136 -0.84 9.71 36.66
N LEU A 137 -0.26 10.51 37.56
CA LEU A 137 0.93 11.36 37.31
C LEU A 137 2.14 10.80 38.05
N GLU A 138 3.32 10.73 37.43
CA GLU A 138 4.53 10.28 38.14
C GLU A 138 5.28 11.37 38.89
N GLY A 139 5.93 11.01 40.00
CA GLY A 139 6.66 11.94 40.84
C GLY A 139 6.99 11.41 42.24
N PRO A 140 7.65 12.23 43.08
CA PRO A 140 8.07 11.84 44.43
C PRO A 140 6.89 11.47 45.35
N LYS A 141 7.20 10.79 46.46
CA LYS A 141 6.27 10.09 47.37
C LYS A 141 4.94 10.83 47.59
N GLY A 142 3.88 10.22 47.07
CA GLY A 142 2.50 10.69 47.18
C GLY A 142 1.75 10.16 48.39
N PHE A 143 0.44 10.00 48.26
CA PHE A 143 -0.46 9.42 49.26
C PHE A 143 -0.03 8.00 49.70
N PHE A 144 0.51 7.22 48.77
CA PHE A 144 1.03 5.87 48.96
C PHE A 144 2.43 5.74 48.36
N ASP A 145 3.13 4.66 48.68
CA ASP A 145 4.38 4.30 48.04
C ASP A 145 4.09 3.43 46.81
N ARG A 146 4.73 3.73 45.68
CA ARG A 146 4.41 3.16 44.36
C ARG A 146 5.24 1.93 44.00
N ASP A 147 6.30 1.67 44.76
CA ASP A 147 7.16 0.50 44.60
C ASP A 147 6.51 -0.79 45.13
N MET A 148 5.35 -0.68 45.79
CA MET A 148 4.55 -1.82 46.22
C MET A 148 3.84 -2.46 45.01
N PRO A 149 3.89 -3.79 44.83
CA PRO A 149 3.04 -4.48 43.86
C PRO A 149 1.55 -4.18 44.11
N ASP A 150 0.76 -4.21 43.04
CA ASP A 150 -0.71 -4.15 43.01
C ASP A 150 -1.38 -2.87 43.58
N ILE A 151 -0.64 -2.01 44.31
CA ILE A 151 -1.20 -0.82 44.98
C ILE A 151 -1.81 0.22 44.03
N ARG A 152 -1.31 0.31 42.79
CA ARG A 152 -1.91 1.22 41.79
C ARG A 152 -3.31 0.76 41.40
N ASP A 153 -3.53 -0.55 41.29
CA ASP A 153 -4.80 -1.12 40.90
C ASP A 153 -5.81 -1.04 42.06
N GLU A 154 -5.38 -1.35 43.29
CA GLU A 154 -6.17 -1.12 44.52
C GLU A 154 -6.55 0.38 44.67
N SER A 155 -5.61 1.29 44.37
CA SER A 155 -5.86 2.74 44.44
C SER A 155 -6.80 3.22 43.32
N ALA A 156 -6.76 2.61 42.14
CA ALA A 156 -7.68 2.89 41.05
C ALA A 156 -9.10 2.39 41.36
N GLU A 157 -9.22 1.19 41.95
CA GLU A 157 -10.50 0.66 42.45
C GLU A 157 -11.07 1.56 43.56
N LEU A 158 -10.25 1.99 44.52
CA LEU A 158 -10.64 2.93 45.57
C LEU A 158 -11.19 4.26 44.99
N VAL A 159 -10.51 4.82 43.98
CA VAL A 159 -10.98 6.02 43.27
C VAL A 159 -12.32 5.77 42.56
N SER A 160 -12.52 4.58 41.98
CA SER A 160 -13.78 4.18 41.36
C SER A 160 -14.92 4.10 42.37
N GLU A 161 -14.72 3.43 43.52
CA GLU A 161 -15.71 3.35 44.59
C GLU A 161 -16.07 4.74 45.16
N ALA A 162 -15.06 5.57 45.44
CA ALA A 162 -15.28 6.93 45.95
C ALA A 162 -16.07 7.79 44.96
N ARG A 163 -15.80 7.66 43.65
CA ARG A 163 -16.57 8.32 42.59
C ARG A 163 -18.02 7.83 42.54
N LEU A 164 -18.28 6.54 42.73
CA LEU A 164 -19.65 6.01 42.78
C LEU A 164 -20.44 6.58 43.96
N ILE A 165 -19.82 6.70 45.15
CA ILE A 165 -20.43 7.34 46.32
C ILE A 165 -20.74 8.82 46.05
N ILE A 166 -19.76 9.58 45.54
CA ILE A 166 -19.93 11.00 45.20
C ILE A 166 -21.03 11.18 44.14
N LYS A 167 -21.09 10.32 43.12
CA LYS A 167 -22.16 10.31 42.12
C LYS A 167 -23.54 10.01 42.74
N GLY A 168 -23.60 9.11 43.71
CA GLY A 168 -24.81 8.87 44.51
C GLY A 168 -25.29 10.12 45.26
N TRP A 169 -24.37 10.92 45.81
CA TRP A 169 -24.69 12.20 46.45
C TRP A 169 -25.19 13.25 45.46
N LEU A 170 -24.57 13.36 44.29
CA LEU A 170 -24.95 14.28 43.21
C LEU A 170 -26.37 13.96 42.69
N LEU A 171 -26.65 12.68 42.41
CA LEU A 171 -27.99 12.21 42.00
C LEU A 171 -29.05 12.39 43.10
N SER A 172 -28.68 12.21 44.37
CA SER A 172 -29.60 12.44 45.49
C SER A 172 -29.96 13.92 45.64
N ALA A 173 -29.06 14.83 45.25
CA ALA A 173 -29.29 16.27 45.32
C ALA A 173 -30.21 16.80 44.20
N THR A 174 -30.21 16.19 43.01
CA THR A 174 -31.07 16.63 41.88
C THR A 174 -32.52 16.14 41.98
N LEU A 175 -32.79 15.07 42.74
CA LEU A 175 -34.15 14.51 42.91
C LEU A 175 -35.05 15.28 43.90
N VAL A 176 -34.55 16.32 44.56
CA VAL A 176 -35.27 17.05 45.62
C VAL A 176 -36.03 18.26 45.06
N THR A 177 -37.17 18.03 44.38
CA THR A 177 -37.90 19.11 43.67
C THR A 177 -39.38 19.32 44.03
N GLU A 178 -40.05 18.49 44.86
CA GLU A 178 -41.51 18.62 45.08
C GLU A 178 -42.05 18.49 46.54
N GLN A 179 -41.26 18.68 47.60
CA GLN A 179 -41.81 18.69 48.98
C GLN A 179 -41.37 19.87 49.86
N GLU A 180 -42.34 20.55 50.49
CA GLU A 180 -42.23 21.80 51.27
C GLU A 180 -41.55 21.66 52.65
N LYS A 181 -40.40 20.99 52.73
CA LYS A 181 -39.49 21.11 53.88
C LYS A 181 -38.16 21.67 53.41
N PRO A 182 -37.48 22.52 54.21
CA PRO A 182 -36.11 22.94 53.89
C PRO A 182 -35.24 21.67 53.84
N ALA A 183 -34.77 21.32 52.65
CA ALA A 183 -33.89 20.20 52.46
C ALA A 183 -32.60 20.41 53.27
N PRO A 184 -32.01 19.36 53.87
CA PRO A 184 -30.68 19.47 54.44
C PRO A 184 -29.68 19.87 53.34
N SER A 185 -28.73 20.75 53.67
CA SER A 185 -27.72 21.27 52.72
C SER A 185 -27.12 20.13 51.90
N ASN A 186 -27.29 20.19 50.58
CA ASN A 186 -26.79 19.19 49.65
C ASN A 186 -25.33 19.50 49.24
N ILE A 187 -24.73 18.62 48.43
CA ILE A 187 -23.33 18.76 48.00
C ILE A 187 -23.11 20.01 47.14
N PHE A 188 -24.06 20.40 46.28
CA PHE A 188 -23.96 21.62 45.49
C PHE A 188 -24.01 22.85 46.40
N ASP A 189 -24.98 22.95 47.33
CA ASP A 189 -25.12 24.09 48.26
C ASP A 189 -23.80 24.37 49.02
N LEU A 190 -23.10 23.31 49.43
CA LEU A 190 -21.81 23.43 50.11
C LEU A 190 -20.74 24.02 49.19
N TRP A 191 -20.58 23.50 47.98
CA TRP A 191 -19.57 23.98 47.03
C TRP A 191 -19.90 25.39 46.50
N GLU A 192 -21.18 25.73 46.34
CA GLU A 192 -21.63 27.11 46.07
C GLU A 192 -21.28 28.08 47.22
N LYS A 193 -21.38 27.63 48.48
CA LYS A 193 -20.95 28.39 49.66
C LYS A 193 -19.43 28.55 49.71
N GLN A 194 -18.66 27.51 49.37
CA GLN A 194 -17.19 27.57 49.27
C GLN A 194 -16.69 28.39 48.07
N PHE A 195 -17.52 28.71 47.09
CA PHE A 195 -17.13 29.57 45.97
C PHE A 195 -16.49 30.90 46.42
N GLY A 196 -16.97 31.49 47.52
CA GLY A 196 -16.43 32.74 48.07
C GLY A 196 -15.10 32.61 48.82
N SER A 197 -14.71 31.39 49.24
CA SER A 197 -13.45 31.10 49.95
C SER A 197 -12.32 30.68 49.01
N MET A 198 -12.60 30.44 47.72
CA MET A 198 -11.60 30.18 46.68
C MET A 198 -10.77 31.44 46.37
N GLN A 199 -9.68 31.64 47.13
CA GLN A 199 -8.77 32.76 46.97
C GLN A 199 -7.30 32.31 46.93
N GLY A 200 -6.44 33.13 46.34
CA GLY A 200 -5.00 32.90 46.26
C GLY A 200 -4.53 32.13 45.02
N THR A 201 -3.21 32.11 44.85
CA THR A 201 -2.46 31.51 43.74
C THR A 201 -1.91 30.10 44.04
N SER A 202 -2.12 29.58 45.25
CA SER A 202 -1.47 28.34 45.71
C SER A 202 -1.97 27.08 44.98
N PRO A 203 -1.18 25.99 44.95
CA PRO A 203 -1.64 24.68 44.50
C PRO A 203 -2.89 24.17 45.25
N LYS A 204 -3.07 24.56 46.52
CA LYS A 204 -4.27 24.25 47.30
C LYS A 204 -5.50 24.98 46.75
N SER A 205 -5.34 26.25 46.41
CA SER A 205 -6.37 27.07 45.76
C SER A 205 -6.76 26.51 44.39
N TYR A 206 -5.78 26.03 43.60
CA TYR A 206 -6.04 25.32 42.34
C TYR A 206 -6.83 24.02 42.55
N ASN A 207 -6.40 23.16 43.49
CA ASN A 207 -7.05 21.87 43.73
C ASN A 207 -8.52 22.05 44.15
N ILE A 208 -8.82 23.03 45.00
CA ILE A 208 -10.19 23.39 45.39
C ILE A 208 -11.00 23.88 44.17
N ALA A 209 -10.40 24.69 43.29
CA ALA A 209 -11.07 25.18 42.08
C ALA A 209 -11.33 24.06 41.05
N GLU A 210 -10.41 23.10 40.89
CA GLU A 210 -10.58 21.90 40.05
C GLU A 210 -11.70 21.01 40.59
N THR A 211 -11.75 20.76 41.91
CA THR A 211 -12.82 19.97 42.53
C THR A 211 -14.17 20.69 42.45
N PHE A 212 -14.22 22.01 42.67
CA PHE A 212 -15.43 22.82 42.45
C PHE A 212 -15.95 22.65 41.01
N ALA A 213 -15.08 22.79 40.01
CA ALA A 213 -15.48 22.68 38.61
C ALA A 213 -16.06 21.29 38.28
N ARG A 214 -15.40 20.22 38.74
CA ARG A 214 -15.86 18.83 38.56
C ARG A 214 -17.20 18.57 39.22
N ILE A 215 -17.38 19.00 40.48
CA ILE A 215 -18.63 18.80 41.22
C ILE A 215 -19.80 19.55 40.57
N ILE A 216 -19.60 20.81 40.18
CA ILE A 216 -20.69 21.65 39.64
C ILE A 216 -21.09 21.24 38.21
N ALA A 217 -20.16 20.71 37.40
CA ALA A 217 -20.45 20.24 36.04
C ALA A 217 -21.39 19.02 35.97
N GLU A 218 -21.51 18.24 37.06
CA GLU A 218 -22.39 17.06 37.15
C GLU A 218 -23.85 17.41 37.56
N ARG A 219 -24.22 18.71 37.60
CA ARG A 219 -25.58 19.17 37.97
C ARG A 219 -26.55 19.09 36.78
N ASP A 220 -27.82 18.79 37.06
CA ASP A 220 -28.86 18.70 36.02
C ASP A 220 -29.06 20.02 35.25
N SER A 221 -29.29 19.87 33.96
CA SER A 221 -29.31 20.88 32.91
C SER A 221 -30.25 22.07 33.14
N SER A 222 -31.42 21.85 33.74
CA SER A 222 -32.49 22.84 33.83
C SER A 222 -32.20 23.97 34.85
N GLU A 223 -31.66 23.63 36.03
CA GLU A 223 -31.25 24.62 37.02
C GLU A 223 -29.91 25.27 36.67
N THR A 224 -28.99 24.47 36.14
CA THR A 224 -27.60 24.85 35.86
C THR A 224 -27.50 26.07 34.94
N ALA A 225 -28.41 26.19 33.97
CA ALA A 225 -28.51 27.35 33.07
C ALA A 225 -28.79 28.70 33.80
N ARG A 226 -29.55 28.70 34.90
CA ARG A 226 -29.84 29.94 35.67
C ARG A 226 -28.69 30.29 36.61
N SER A 227 -28.06 29.28 37.21
CA SER A 227 -26.91 29.47 38.10
C SER A 227 -25.68 29.97 37.33
N ALA A 228 -25.45 29.48 36.11
CA ALA A 228 -24.30 29.84 35.27
C ALA A 228 -24.06 31.36 35.13
N GLU A 229 -25.10 32.13 34.80
CA GLU A 229 -25.01 33.58 34.59
C GLU A 229 -24.71 34.34 35.90
N SER A 230 -25.24 33.86 37.03
CA SER A 230 -24.99 34.41 38.37
C SER A 230 -23.54 34.14 38.81
N PHE A 231 -23.07 32.90 38.66
CA PHE A 231 -21.68 32.53 38.95
C PHE A 231 -20.69 33.26 38.04
N LEU A 232 -20.98 33.42 36.74
CA LEU A 232 -20.15 34.18 35.81
C LEU A 232 -20.03 35.64 36.23
N THR A 233 -21.14 36.29 36.60
CA THR A 233 -21.16 37.68 37.05
C THR A 233 -20.34 37.86 38.32
N ARG A 234 -20.50 36.95 39.29
CA ARG A 234 -19.74 36.98 40.57
C ARG A 234 -18.26 36.64 40.36
N ALA A 235 -17.92 35.72 39.46
CA ALA A 235 -16.55 35.36 39.13
C ALA A 235 -15.78 36.54 38.52
N LYS A 236 -16.40 37.29 37.59
CA LYS A 236 -15.81 38.50 37.01
C LYS A 236 -15.50 39.60 38.03
N GLN A 237 -16.18 39.63 39.17
CA GLN A 237 -15.92 40.59 40.26
C GLN A 237 -14.75 40.15 41.17
N ILE A 238 -14.39 38.86 41.15
CA ILE A 238 -13.38 38.25 42.03
C ILE A 238 -12.08 37.93 41.26
N GLU A 239 -12.17 37.73 39.93
CA GLU A 239 -11.03 37.45 39.04
C GLU A 239 -9.95 38.54 39.17
N GLY A 240 -8.70 38.10 39.32
CA GLY A 240 -7.54 38.98 39.27
C GLY A 240 -6.23 38.20 39.39
N PRO A 241 -5.08 38.88 39.40
CA PRO A 241 -3.78 38.23 39.59
C PRO A 241 -3.70 37.41 40.88
N SER A 242 -4.36 37.86 41.96
CA SER A 242 -4.40 37.16 43.25
C SER A 242 -5.38 35.98 43.29
N ASN A 243 -6.31 35.87 42.34
CA ASN A 243 -7.37 34.84 42.29
C ASN A 243 -7.50 34.28 40.86
N PRO A 244 -6.45 33.64 40.30
CA PRO A 244 -6.42 33.28 38.88
C PRO A 244 -7.44 32.19 38.51
N PHE A 245 -7.82 31.32 39.45
CA PHE A 245 -8.62 30.13 39.17
C PHE A 245 -10.14 30.38 39.15
N VAL A 246 -10.63 31.49 39.72
CA VAL A 246 -12.07 31.67 40.01
C VAL A 246 -12.91 31.76 38.73
N LEU A 247 -12.48 32.55 37.74
CA LEU A 247 -13.19 32.59 36.45
C LEU A 247 -12.99 31.31 35.65
N ALA A 248 -11.77 30.75 35.66
CA ALA A 248 -11.46 29.50 34.96
C ALA A 248 -12.33 28.34 35.45
N SER A 249 -12.56 28.21 36.76
CA SER A 249 -13.39 27.14 37.33
C SER A 249 -14.87 27.30 37.01
N VAL A 250 -15.41 28.52 36.97
CA VAL A 250 -16.79 28.78 36.54
C VAL A 250 -16.96 28.54 35.04
N VAL A 251 -16.01 28.97 34.21
CA VAL A 251 -16.04 28.72 32.76
C VAL A 251 -15.91 27.22 32.46
N ALA A 252 -15.12 26.47 33.22
CA ALA A 252 -15.03 25.03 33.09
C ALA A 252 -16.31 24.31 33.56
N ALA A 253 -16.87 24.72 34.71
CA ALA A 253 -18.07 24.10 35.30
C ALA A 253 -19.34 24.27 34.46
N PHE A 254 -19.53 25.47 33.89
CA PHE A 254 -20.75 25.85 33.18
C PHE A 254 -20.51 26.05 31.67
N ARG A 255 -19.48 25.41 31.09
CA ARG A 255 -18.93 25.72 29.76
C ARG A 255 -19.99 25.93 28.68
N ASP A 256 -20.74 24.89 28.36
CA ASP A 256 -21.69 24.90 27.23
C ASP A 256 -22.90 25.81 27.52
N PHE A 257 -23.30 25.95 28.79
CA PHE A 257 -24.33 26.91 29.21
C PHE A 257 -23.87 28.35 29.01
N ILE A 258 -22.65 28.70 29.44
CA ILE A 258 -22.07 30.04 29.25
C ILE A 258 -21.88 30.32 27.75
N ALA A 259 -21.30 29.39 27.00
CA ALA A 259 -21.07 29.52 25.56
C ALA A 259 -22.37 29.82 24.78
N ALA A 260 -23.51 29.28 25.24
CA ALA A 260 -24.82 29.52 24.65
C ALA A 260 -25.47 30.87 25.02
N THR A 261 -24.98 31.61 26.05
CA THR A 261 -25.57 32.92 26.41
C THR A 261 -24.93 34.10 25.69
N PRO A 262 -25.65 35.22 25.51
CA PRO A 262 -25.06 36.48 25.05
C PRO A 262 -23.90 36.99 25.93
N SER A 263 -23.84 36.58 27.21
CA SER A 263 -22.74 36.93 28.10
C SER A 263 -21.49 36.09 27.85
N GLY A 264 -21.62 34.82 27.47
CA GLY A 264 -20.48 34.03 26.97
C GLY A 264 -19.93 34.56 25.64
N VAL A 265 -20.79 34.96 24.71
CA VAL A 265 -20.37 35.63 23.46
C VAL A 265 -19.63 36.94 23.74
N ARG A 266 -20.13 37.75 24.69
CA ARG A 266 -19.43 38.97 25.15
C ARG A 266 -18.08 38.65 25.78
N LEU A 267 -18.03 37.67 26.70
CA LEU A 267 -16.80 37.21 27.33
C LEU A 267 -15.78 36.71 26.29
N CYS A 268 -16.20 35.93 25.29
CA CYS A 268 -15.31 35.47 24.22
C CYS A 268 -14.70 36.63 23.45
N ASN A 269 -15.51 37.64 23.07
CA ASN A 269 -15.03 38.84 22.39
C ASN A 269 -14.07 39.69 23.25
N GLU A 270 -14.35 39.81 24.55
CA GLU A 270 -13.50 40.49 25.54
C GLU A 270 -12.16 39.76 25.69
N LEU A 271 -12.16 38.45 25.93
CA LEU A 271 -10.96 37.62 26.05
C LEU A 271 -10.11 37.64 24.78
N ILE A 272 -10.72 37.60 23.58
CA ILE A 272 -10.00 37.72 22.31
C ILE A 272 -9.38 39.11 22.17
N SER A 273 -10.10 40.18 22.52
CA SER A 273 -9.57 41.54 22.49
C SER A 273 -8.38 41.71 23.43
N ASP A 274 -8.51 41.26 24.68
CA ASP A 274 -7.43 41.28 25.68
C ASP A 274 -6.22 40.45 25.21
N SER A 275 -6.46 39.31 24.56
CA SER A 275 -5.42 38.42 24.03
C SER A 275 -4.73 38.98 22.77
N THR A 276 -5.19 40.08 22.17
CA THR A 276 -4.50 40.74 21.03
C THR A 276 -3.56 41.87 21.45
N GLY A 277 -3.43 42.17 22.75
CA GLY A 277 -2.73 43.37 23.24
C GLY A 277 -1.75 43.17 24.39
N PHE A 278 -1.43 41.93 24.79
CA PHE A 278 -0.43 41.70 25.83
C PHE A 278 0.98 41.71 25.24
N LYS A 279 1.98 42.08 26.05
CA LYS A 279 3.39 41.96 25.68
C LYS A 279 3.96 40.66 26.23
N SER A 280 4.93 40.05 25.56
CA SER A 280 5.67 38.88 26.07
C SER A 280 6.27 39.14 27.47
N GLU A 281 6.70 40.38 27.73
CA GLU A 281 7.14 40.90 29.04
C GLU A 281 6.10 40.76 30.18
N ASN A 282 4.80 40.67 29.88
CA ASN A 282 3.69 40.52 30.82
C ASN A 282 2.92 39.21 30.56
N ALA A 283 3.66 38.13 30.35
CA ALA A 283 3.14 36.80 30.00
C ALA A 283 2.04 36.30 30.95
N SER A 284 2.12 36.55 32.26
CA SER A 284 1.14 36.04 33.24
C SER A 284 -0.26 36.64 33.07
N GLY A 285 -0.36 37.91 32.67
CA GLY A 285 -1.63 38.56 32.35
C GLY A 285 -2.28 37.97 31.10
N GLY A 286 -1.51 37.81 30.03
CA GLY A 286 -1.95 37.18 28.77
C GLY A 286 -2.35 35.72 28.97
N LEU A 287 -1.52 34.94 29.65
CA LEU A 287 -1.73 33.52 29.96
C LEU A 287 -3.08 33.29 30.65
N ARG A 288 -3.46 34.09 31.67
CA ARG A 288 -4.76 33.94 32.33
C ARG A 288 -5.94 34.11 31.37
N LYS A 289 -5.84 35.05 30.43
CA LYS A 289 -6.88 35.33 29.44
C LYS A 289 -6.94 34.23 28.38
N ILE A 290 -5.80 33.73 27.89
CA ILE A 290 -5.72 32.60 26.95
C ILE A 290 -6.24 31.31 27.58
N VAL A 291 -5.85 30.96 28.82
CA VAL A 291 -6.37 29.79 29.55
C VAL A 291 -7.89 29.83 29.66
N THR A 292 -8.44 30.98 30.07
CA THR A 292 -9.89 31.15 30.20
C THR A 292 -10.60 31.05 28.85
N LEU A 293 -9.99 31.58 27.78
CA LEU A 293 -10.51 31.49 26.42
C LEU A 293 -10.50 30.04 25.91
N ASN A 294 -9.40 29.31 26.11
CA ASN A 294 -9.28 27.89 25.78
C ASN A 294 -10.35 27.05 26.49
N LEU A 295 -10.60 27.29 27.77
CA LEU A 295 -11.66 26.61 28.52
C LEU A 295 -13.06 26.91 27.96
N LEU A 296 -13.32 28.15 27.53
CA LEU A 296 -14.60 28.58 26.97
C LEU A 296 -14.88 27.97 25.57
N ILE A 297 -13.88 27.90 24.69
CA ILE A 297 -14.03 27.44 23.30
C ILE A 297 -13.82 25.92 23.12
N SER A 298 -13.60 25.18 24.22
CA SER A 298 -13.39 23.73 24.20
C SER A 298 -14.68 22.89 24.28
N GLY A 299 -15.85 23.52 24.24
CA GLY A 299 -17.16 22.86 24.30
C GLY A 299 -17.62 22.29 22.96
N GLU A 300 -18.84 21.76 22.91
CA GLU A 300 -19.43 21.21 21.66
C GLU A 300 -19.63 22.29 20.60
N SER A 301 -19.93 23.52 21.02
CA SER A 301 -20.01 24.69 20.15
C SER A 301 -18.84 25.65 20.40
N ASN A 302 -18.05 25.92 19.36
CA ASN A 302 -16.97 26.89 19.44
C ASN A 302 -17.55 28.31 19.34
N VAL A 303 -17.81 28.95 20.48
CA VAL A 303 -18.40 30.31 20.56
C VAL A 303 -17.60 31.37 19.78
N ALA A 304 -16.31 31.15 19.51
CA ALA A 304 -15.50 32.05 18.67
C ALA A 304 -15.97 32.10 17.19
N GLN A 305 -16.80 31.15 16.73
CA GLN A 305 -17.47 31.22 15.41
C GLN A 305 -18.32 32.51 15.24
N SER A 306 -18.81 33.09 16.34
CA SER A 306 -19.57 34.34 16.34
C SER A 306 -18.70 35.61 16.20
N VAL A 307 -17.38 35.47 16.26
CA VAL A 307 -16.44 36.59 16.30
C VAL A 307 -16.08 37.00 14.86
N PRO A 308 -16.08 38.31 14.52
CA PRO A 308 -15.73 38.76 13.18
C PRO A 308 -14.33 38.29 12.74
N LYS A 309 -14.23 37.61 11.59
CA LYS A 309 -12.99 37.04 11.03
C LYS A 309 -11.77 37.98 11.09
N PRO A 310 -11.87 39.30 10.79
CA PRO A 310 -10.72 40.20 10.92
C PRO A 310 -10.09 40.23 12.33
N ARG A 311 -10.90 40.12 13.40
CA ARG A 311 -10.39 40.04 14.78
C ARG A 311 -9.63 38.74 15.04
N LEU A 312 -10.12 37.62 14.49
CA LEU A 312 -9.45 36.32 14.58
C LEU A 312 -8.12 36.34 13.83
N VAL A 313 -8.04 36.99 12.67
CA VAL A 313 -6.78 37.19 11.92
C VAL A 313 -5.79 38.05 12.71
N PHE A 314 -6.22 39.15 13.35
CA PHE A 314 -5.34 39.94 14.22
C PHE A 314 -4.85 39.15 15.43
N LEU A 315 -5.72 38.34 16.05
CA LEU A 315 -5.34 37.44 17.13
C LEU A 315 -4.27 36.44 16.67
N VAL A 316 -4.48 35.73 15.57
CA VAL A 316 -3.53 34.72 15.08
C VAL A 316 -2.17 35.34 14.75
N LYS A 317 -2.12 36.52 14.11
CA LYS A 317 -0.85 37.24 13.89
C LYS A 317 -0.11 37.52 15.19
N HIS A 318 -0.80 38.12 16.17
CA HIS A 318 -0.19 38.43 17.46
C HIS A 318 0.26 37.19 18.24
N LEU A 319 -0.48 36.08 18.14
CA LEU A 319 -0.09 34.80 18.75
C LEU A 319 1.18 34.22 18.10
N VAL A 320 1.28 34.28 16.77
CA VAL A 320 2.50 33.86 16.03
C VAL A 320 3.69 34.77 16.38
N ASP A 321 3.49 36.09 16.41
CA ASP A 321 4.52 37.05 16.87
C ASP A 321 5.01 36.74 18.29
N CYS A 322 4.12 36.27 19.19
CA CYS A 322 4.48 35.86 20.55
C CYS A 322 5.28 34.55 20.58
N LEU A 323 4.93 33.57 19.74
CA LEU A 323 5.71 32.31 19.60
C LEU A 323 7.12 32.57 19.07
N GLN A 324 7.28 33.56 18.18
CA GLN A 324 8.57 33.98 17.62
C GLN A 324 9.35 34.98 18.51
N SER A 325 8.81 35.35 19.69
CA SER A 325 9.50 36.25 20.62
C SER A 325 10.67 35.55 21.34
N GLN A 326 11.57 36.32 21.96
CA GLN A 326 12.71 35.73 22.68
C GLN A 326 12.24 35.00 23.94
N SER A 327 12.39 33.67 23.94
CA SER A 327 12.15 32.76 25.09
C SER A 327 10.78 32.93 25.79
N PRO A 328 9.65 32.70 25.09
CA PRO A 328 8.33 32.70 25.73
C PRO A 328 8.21 31.58 26.77
N PRO A 329 7.54 31.79 27.92
CA PRO A 329 7.35 30.73 28.91
C PRO A 329 6.60 29.52 28.34
N GLN A 330 7.08 28.29 28.63
CA GLN A 330 6.50 27.05 28.08
C GLN A 330 4.99 26.91 28.31
N GLY A 331 4.48 27.30 29.49
CA GLY A 331 3.03 27.33 29.75
C GLY A 331 2.24 28.27 28.83
N LEU A 332 2.84 29.41 28.45
CA LEU A 332 2.26 30.32 27.45
C LEU A 332 2.31 29.70 26.05
N VAL A 333 3.43 29.10 25.66
CA VAL A 333 3.56 28.40 24.35
C VAL A 333 2.50 27.30 24.23
N SER A 334 2.37 26.42 25.23
CA SER A 334 1.35 25.37 25.30
C SER A 334 -0.06 25.93 25.05
N GLU A 335 -0.43 26.98 25.78
CA GLU A 335 -1.79 27.54 25.69
C GLU A 335 -2.04 28.33 24.40
N ILE A 336 -1.02 28.97 23.82
CA ILE A 336 -1.10 29.55 22.46
C ILE A 336 -1.34 28.45 21.42
N LEU A 337 -0.59 27.35 21.47
CA LEU A 337 -0.74 26.23 20.53
C LEU A 337 -2.14 25.59 20.63
N LYS A 338 -2.66 25.39 21.85
CA LYS A 338 -4.05 24.92 22.08
C LYS A 338 -5.09 25.90 21.52
N LEU A 339 -4.85 27.21 21.60
CA LEU A 339 -5.73 28.23 21.04
C LEU A 339 -5.70 28.21 19.50
N LEU A 340 -4.53 28.09 18.88
CA LEU A 340 -4.38 28.03 17.42
C LEU A 340 -5.14 26.84 16.81
N VAL A 341 -5.13 25.65 17.46
CA VAL A 341 -5.95 24.48 17.08
C VAL A 341 -7.44 24.82 16.93
N LYS A 342 -7.95 25.76 17.73
CA LYS A 342 -9.37 26.14 17.76
C LYS A 342 -9.70 27.35 16.87
N ILE A 343 -8.74 28.21 16.57
CA ILE A 343 -8.96 29.45 15.81
C ILE A 343 -8.59 29.31 14.33
N LEU A 344 -7.52 28.59 13.97
CA LEU A 344 -7.11 28.42 12.55
C LEU A 344 -8.23 27.84 11.65
N PRO A 345 -9.03 26.84 12.07
CA PRO A 345 -10.16 26.35 11.27
C PRO A 345 -11.22 27.41 10.94
N LEU A 346 -11.32 28.48 11.73
CA LEU A 346 -12.28 29.59 11.53
C LEU A 346 -11.80 30.64 10.52
N ILE A 347 -10.51 30.60 10.16
CA ILE A 347 -9.87 31.50 9.20
C ILE A 347 -9.19 30.75 8.04
N ARG A 348 -9.54 29.47 7.82
CA ARG A 348 -8.93 28.60 6.79
C ARG A 348 -9.02 29.10 5.34
N GLU A 349 -9.86 30.09 5.05
CA GLU A 349 -9.95 30.74 3.74
C GLU A 349 -9.15 32.05 3.63
N ILE A 350 -8.36 32.40 4.67
CA ILE A 350 -7.53 33.60 4.72
C ILE A 350 -6.09 33.27 4.28
N TYR A 351 -5.65 33.98 3.25
CA TYR A 351 -4.28 33.96 2.73
C TYR A 351 -3.31 34.75 3.64
N GLY A 352 -2.05 34.33 3.69
CA GLY A 352 -0.94 35.00 4.39
C GLY A 352 0.07 34.06 5.04
N SER A 353 1.27 34.56 5.34
CA SER A 353 2.43 33.80 5.85
C SER A 353 2.19 32.97 7.11
N HIS A 354 1.18 33.30 7.93
CA HIS A 354 0.89 32.62 9.19
C HIS A 354 0.80 31.09 9.10
N TRP A 355 0.49 30.52 7.93
CA TRP A 355 0.54 29.08 7.69
C TRP A 355 1.98 28.54 7.71
N SER A 356 2.91 29.12 6.93
CA SER A 356 4.33 28.76 6.96
C SER A 356 4.98 29.12 8.30
N ASP A 357 4.67 30.30 8.84
CA ASP A 357 5.24 30.80 10.10
C ASP A 357 4.97 29.84 11.28
N VAL A 358 3.82 29.14 11.27
CA VAL A 358 3.47 28.12 12.28
C VAL A 358 4.15 26.77 11.98
N PHE A 359 4.27 26.34 10.73
CA PHE A 359 5.02 25.11 10.41
C PHE A 359 6.52 25.27 10.77
N ASP A 360 7.12 26.41 10.47
CA ASP A 360 8.52 26.72 10.80
C ASP A 360 8.73 26.76 12.31
N PHE A 361 7.78 27.33 13.08
CA PHE A 361 7.81 27.27 14.54
C PHE A 361 7.74 25.83 15.07
N LEU A 362 6.85 24.99 14.52
CA LEU A 362 6.72 23.58 14.94
C LEU A 362 7.99 22.78 14.66
N GLN A 363 8.67 23.04 13.53
CA GLN A 363 9.95 22.40 13.20
C GLN A 363 11.03 22.76 14.22
N ASN A 364 11.28 24.05 14.42
CA ASN A 364 12.31 24.53 15.36
C ASN A 364 12.04 24.04 16.79
N LEU A 365 10.78 24.02 17.21
CA LEU A 365 10.37 23.49 18.51
C LEU A 365 10.74 22.01 18.65
N TRP A 366 10.48 21.19 17.64
CA TRP A 366 10.75 19.75 17.70
C TRP A 366 12.24 19.41 17.62
N ASP A 367 13.06 20.27 17.03
CA ASP A 367 14.52 20.12 16.96
C ASP A 367 15.24 20.42 18.29
N GLU A 368 14.58 21.08 19.24
CA GLU A 368 15.16 21.46 20.55
C GLU A 368 14.40 20.92 21.78
N ILE A 369 13.24 20.28 21.61
CA ILE A 369 12.40 19.85 22.75
C ILE A 369 12.82 18.48 23.33
N GLU A 370 13.23 18.48 24.60
CA GLU A 370 13.40 17.25 25.39
C GLU A 370 12.06 16.80 25.99
N ILE A 371 11.83 15.48 26.14
CA ILE A 371 10.63 14.93 26.80
C ILE A 371 10.77 14.98 28.34
N VAL A 372 10.36 16.10 28.95
CA VAL A 372 10.32 16.30 30.41
C VAL A 372 8.96 16.90 30.85
N ASP A 373 8.67 16.96 32.15
CA ASP A 373 7.35 17.34 32.66
C ASP A 373 6.92 18.75 32.23
N GLU A 374 7.86 19.69 32.23
CA GLU A 374 7.68 21.10 31.91
C GLU A 374 7.37 21.33 30.42
N SER A 375 8.04 20.58 29.54
CA SER A 375 7.92 20.67 28.08
C SER A 375 6.80 19.79 27.50
N LEU A 376 6.40 18.72 28.19
CA LEU A 376 5.40 17.76 27.71
C LEU A 376 4.05 18.41 27.27
N PRO A 377 3.50 19.43 27.97
CA PRO A 377 2.32 20.17 27.48
C PRO A 377 2.55 20.90 26.16
N VAL A 378 3.77 21.39 25.92
CA VAL A 378 4.15 22.04 24.66
C VAL A 378 4.24 21.00 23.55
N LEU A 379 4.90 19.86 23.79
CA LEU A 379 4.95 18.73 22.86
C LEU A 379 3.52 18.26 22.48
N TYR A 380 2.69 17.94 23.47
CA TYR A 380 1.28 17.58 23.29
C TYR A 380 0.52 18.59 22.42
N SER A 381 0.65 19.89 22.73
CA SER A 381 -0.10 20.94 22.04
C SER A 381 0.42 21.18 20.61
N SER A 382 1.73 21.01 20.39
CA SER A 382 2.37 21.12 19.08
C SER A 382 1.95 19.99 18.13
N LEU A 383 1.92 18.74 18.60
CA LEU A 383 1.46 17.59 17.83
C LEU A 383 -0.02 17.71 17.47
N ARG A 384 -0.86 18.22 18.38
CA ARG A 384 -2.27 18.53 18.09
C ARG A 384 -2.44 19.64 17.07
N LEU A 385 -1.59 20.67 17.09
CA LEU A 385 -1.60 21.74 16.10
C LEU A 385 -1.19 21.21 14.72
N PHE A 386 -0.13 20.40 14.64
CA PHE A 386 0.28 19.75 13.40
C PHE A 386 -0.81 18.83 12.83
N ALA A 387 -1.47 18.02 13.68
CA ALA A 387 -2.59 17.18 13.24
C ALA A 387 -3.78 18.02 12.71
N CYS A 388 -4.05 19.18 13.33
CA CYS A 388 -5.05 20.13 12.86
C CYS A 388 -4.67 20.73 11.48
N LEU A 389 -3.41 21.17 11.32
CA LEU A 389 -2.90 21.72 10.06
C LEU A 389 -2.91 20.67 8.94
N LYS A 390 -2.44 19.44 9.20
CA LYS A 390 -2.52 18.29 8.29
C LYS A 390 -3.97 18.08 7.81
N SER A 391 -4.92 18.02 8.75
CA SER A 391 -6.34 17.84 8.44
C SER A 391 -6.92 18.97 7.57
N LEU A 392 -6.60 20.24 7.88
CA LEU A 392 -7.03 21.39 7.08
C LEU A 392 -6.43 21.36 5.67
N ALA A 393 -5.12 21.15 5.53
CA ALA A 393 -4.41 21.13 4.26
C ALA A 393 -4.81 19.95 3.34
N THR A 394 -5.31 18.84 3.91
CA THR A 394 -5.85 17.71 3.14
C THR A 394 -7.33 17.85 2.75
N GLY A 395 -8.00 18.92 3.19
CA GLY A 395 -9.41 19.20 2.88
C GLY A 395 -9.58 20.44 1.98
N GLU A 396 -10.78 21.02 2.01
CA GLU A 396 -11.04 22.33 1.39
C GLU A 396 -10.30 23.44 2.17
N SER A 397 -9.17 23.87 1.61
CA SER A 397 -8.26 24.90 2.14
C SER A 397 -7.76 25.85 1.04
N ASN A 398 -7.12 26.95 1.44
CA ASN A 398 -6.49 27.90 0.52
C ASN A 398 -5.11 27.42 0.06
N ASP A 399 -4.64 27.94 -1.07
CA ASP A 399 -3.38 27.52 -1.71
C ASP A 399 -2.15 27.74 -0.81
N ASP A 400 -2.06 28.86 -0.06
CA ASP A 400 -0.92 29.13 0.85
C ASP A 400 -0.73 28.02 1.90
N LEU A 401 -1.84 27.45 2.41
CA LEU A 401 -1.80 26.34 3.37
C LEU A 401 -1.40 25.02 2.69
N VAL A 402 -1.87 24.77 1.47
CA VAL A 402 -1.49 23.56 0.70
C VAL A 402 -0.01 23.60 0.32
N ASP A 403 0.51 24.75 -0.08
CA ASP A 403 1.91 24.96 -0.40
C ASP A 403 2.81 24.84 0.85
N ALA A 404 2.43 25.51 1.96
CA ALA A 404 3.15 25.41 3.23
C ALA A 404 3.18 23.97 3.76
N TRP A 405 2.06 23.23 3.68
CA TRP A 405 2.02 21.80 4.01
C TRP A 405 2.90 20.95 3.08
N THR A 406 2.87 21.22 1.77
CA THR A 406 3.67 20.47 0.80
C THR A 406 5.18 20.66 1.02
N ALA A 407 5.61 21.87 1.39
CA ALA A 407 6.97 22.14 1.82
C ALA A 407 7.31 21.45 3.15
N SER A 408 6.44 21.55 4.17
CA SER A 408 6.68 21.03 5.52
C SER A 408 6.91 19.52 5.56
N ARG A 409 6.19 18.74 4.74
CA ARG A 409 6.28 17.26 4.70
C ARG A 409 7.70 16.70 4.58
N LYS A 410 8.63 17.40 3.92
CA LYS A 410 10.03 16.94 3.78
C LYS A 410 10.87 17.16 5.03
N ILE A 411 10.57 18.21 5.79
CA ILE A 411 11.38 18.70 6.91
C ILE A 411 10.87 18.11 8.25
N HIS A 412 9.55 18.07 8.43
CA HIS A 412 8.90 17.59 9.65
C HIS A 412 8.96 16.07 9.83
N SER A 413 9.13 15.29 8.75
CA SER A 413 9.12 13.82 8.84
C SER A 413 10.35 13.27 9.61
N PRO A 414 11.60 13.69 9.35
CA PRO A 414 12.74 13.37 10.21
C PRO A 414 12.56 13.78 11.68
N ALA A 415 12.05 14.99 11.94
CA ALA A 415 11.87 15.49 13.32
C ALA A 415 10.86 14.65 14.11
N LEU A 416 9.74 14.25 13.51
CA LEU A 416 8.75 13.37 14.13
C LEU A 416 9.28 11.95 14.35
N ILE A 417 10.18 11.45 13.50
CA ILE A 417 10.83 10.14 13.67
C ILE A 417 11.87 10.19 14.79
N ARG A 418 12.65 11.27 14.91
CA ARG A 418 13.55 11.50 16.06
C ARG A 418 12.76 11.56 17.38
N LEU A 419 11.69 12.36 17.43
CA LEU A 419 10.82 12.42 18.61
C LEU A 419 10.22 11.05 18.97
N LEU A 420 9.91 10.21 17.98
CA LEU A 420 9.45 8.84 18.23
C LEU A 420 10.54 7.96 18.87
N ALA A 421 11.81 8.16 18.51
CA ALA A 421 12.95 7.46 19.11
C ALA A 421 13.22 7.88 20.57
N GLU A 422 12.70 9.03 21.01
CA GLU A 422 12.77 9.43 22.43
C GLU A 422 11.71 8.72 23.30
N PHE A 423 10.68 8.09 22.72
CA PHE A 423 9.69 7.28 23.47
C PHE A 423 10.16 5.82 23.69
N ASP A 424 11.32 5.67 24.33
CA ASP A 424 11.95 4.37 24.60
C ASP A 424 11.31 3.59 25.78
N SER A 425 11.90 2.45 26.12
CA SER A 425 11.45 1.61 27.25
C SER A 425 11.99 2.05 28.62
N SER A 426 12.87 3.05 28.68
CA SER A 426 13.38 3.63 29.93
C SER A 426 12.45 4.70 30.50
N LEU A 427 11.67 5.37 29.64
CA LEU A 427 10.60 6.27 30.07
C LEU A 427 9.52 5.51 30.85
N SER A 428 9.15 6.07 32.00
CA SER A 428 8.05 5.56 32.81
C SER A 428 6.74 6.23 32.40
N TYR A 429 5.80 5.43 31.88
CA TYR A 429 4.60 5.94 31.20
C TYR A 429 3.49 6.33 32.18
N ASP A 430 3.49 7.61 32.57
CA ASP A 430 2.35 8.23 33.24
C ASP A 430 1.22 8.62 32.26
N GLU A 431 0.06 9.01 32.78
CA GLU A 431 -1.13 9.26 31.94
C GLU A 431 -0.93 10.41 30.94
N PRO A 432 -0.41 11.60 31.30
CA PRO A 432 -0.05 12.63 30.34
C PRO A 432 0.96 12.20 29.27
N LEU A 433 2.00 11.44 29.65
CA LEU A 433 2.99 10.96 28.69
C LEU A 433 2.36 9.96 27.71
N LYS A 434 1.52 9.04 28.21
CA LYS A 434 0.75 8.10 27.39
C LYS A 434 -0.23 8.82 26.45
N ILE A 435 -0.94 9.84 26.92
CA ILE A 435 -1.83 10.66 26.08
C ILE A 435 -1.04 11.36 24.96
N THR A 436 0.16 11.87 25.26
CA THR A 436 1.02 12.56 24.28
C THR A 436 1.60 11.59 23.24
N ALA A 437 2.12 10.45 23.70
CA ALA A 437 2.59 9.35 22.88
C ALA A 437 1.53 8.88 21.86
N ASN A 438 0.28 8.74 22.31
CA ASN A 438 -0.85 8.32 21.46
C ASN A 438 -1.19 9.35 20.36
N ILE A 439 -0.85 10.63 20.55
CA ILE A 439 -1.07 11.70 19.56
C ILE A 439 0.08 11.79 18.54
N LEU A 440 1.27 11.27 18.85
CA LEU A 440 2.40 11.23 17.91
C LEU A 440 2.20 10.24 16.75
N SER A 441 1.48 9.14 16.98
CA SER A 441 1.31 8.05 16.01
C SER A 441 0.50 8.42 14.75
N PRO A 442 -0.69 9.07 14.81
CA PRO A 442 -1.46 9.44 13.62
C PRO A 442 -0.79 10.47 12.67
N PRO A 443 -0.02 11.48 13.15
CA PRO A 443 0.82 12.33 12.32
C PRO A 443 1.77 11.55 11.40
N LEU A 444 2.45 10.52 11.90
CA LEU A 444 3.44 9.72 11.17
C LEU A 444 2.83 8.89 10.03
N TRP A 445 1.59 8.42 10.20
CA TRP A 445 0.88 7.65 9.18
C TRP A 445 0.73 8.46 7.88
N GLY A 446 1.26 7.91 6.78
CA GLY A 446 1.23 8.52 5.44
C GLY A 446 2.26 9.65 5.19
N LEU A 447 3.19 9.92 6.10
CA LEU A 447 4.32 10.82 5.81
C LEU A 447 5.29 10.19 4.79
N PRO A 448 5.98 10.99 3.95
CA PRO A 448 7.07 10.50 3.12
C PRO A 448 8.18 9.91 3.99
N ILE A 449 8.66 8.73 3.62
CA ILE A 449 9.79 8.04 4.28
C ILE A 449 11.03 8.00 3.38
N ASP A 450 10.98 8.68 2.24
CA ASP A 450 12.02 8.71 1.21
C ASP A 450 13.30 9.46 1.63
N HIS A 451 13.28 10.04 2.84
CA HIS A 451 14.38 10.78 3.46
C HIS A 451 14.87 10.12 4.76
N VAL A 452 14.41 8.89 5.04
CA VAL A 452 14.83 8.11 6.23
C VAL A 452 16.06 7.29 5.86
N GLU A 453 17.24 7.80 6.20
CA GLU A 453 18.53 7.15 5.91
C GLU A 453 18.94 6.14 7.01
N ASP A 454 18.58 6.39 8.26
CA ASP A 454 18.83 5.52 9.41
C ASP A 454 17.49 5.14 10.08
N ILE A 455 17.43 3.89 10.56
CA ILE A 455 16.29 3.28 11.25
C ILE A 455 16.70 2.47 12.50
N ASN A 456 17.99 2.43 12.85
CA ASN A 456 18.50 1.52 13.87
C ASN A 456 17.89 1.80 15.25
N ASP A 457 17.80 3.08 15.65
CA ASP A 457 17.20 3.50 16.91
C ASP A 457 15.74 3.03 17.05
N LEU A 458 14.99 2.96 15.95
CA LEU A 458 13.57 2.57 15.94
C LEU A 458 13.33 1.10 16.29
N PHE A 459 14.33 0.22 16.15
CA PHE A 459 14.18 -1.17 16.61
C PHE A 459 13.98 -1.21 18.12
N SER A 460 14.76 -0.45 18.90
CA SER A 460 14.62 -0.38 20.37
C SER A 460 13.20 0.00 20.80
N ILE A 461 12.54 0.89 20.03
CA ILE A 461 11.18 1.40 20.27
C ILE A 461 10.10 0.32 20.07
N LEU A 462 10.39 -0.78 19.37
CA LEU A 462 9.49 -1.94 19.36
C LEU A 462 9.32 -2.56 20.75
N SER A 463 10.25 -2.32 21.69
CA SER A 463 10.14 -2.74 23.11
C SER A 463 9.36 -1.76 24.00
N ALA A 464 8.98 -0.58 23.49
CA ALA A 464 8.29 0.44 24.28
C ALA A 464 6.97 -0.13 24.87
N PRO A 465 6.64 0.18 26.14
CA PRO A 465 5.43 -0.33 26.80
C PRO A 465 4.13 0.38 26.34
N ASN A 466 4.19 1.21 25.29
CA ASN A 466 3.03 1.84 24.66
C ASN A 466 2.74 1.22 23.28
N ARG A 467 1.52 0.66 23.15
CA ARG A 467 1.02 0.00 21.93
C ARG A 467 1.08 0.87 20.67
N ASP A 468 0.74 2.14 20.81
CA ASP A 468 0.56 3.07 19.70
C ASP A 468 1.91 3.67 19.25
N ILE A 469 2.90 3.71 20.15
CA ILE A 469 4.34 3.94 19.86
C ILE A 469 4.96 2.74 19.14
N GLN A 470 4.78 1.51 19.65
CA GLN A 470 5.23 0.30 18.94
C GLN A 470 4.65 0.23 17.52
N ARG A 471 3.38 0.63 17.35
CA ARG A 471 2.72 0.75 16.04
C ARG A 471 3.42 1.76 15.13
N ALA A 472 3.70 2.96 15.63
CA ALA A 472 4.33 4.01 14.86
C ALA A 472 5.75 3.61 14.42
N ALA A 473 6.55 3.06 15.33
CA ALA A 473 7.89 2.56 15.02
C ALA A 473 7.83 1.42 13.99
N PHE A 474 6.90 0.48 14.16
CA PHE A 474 6.69 -0.58 13.18
C PHE A 474 6.23 -0.07 11.81
N ASP A 475 5.33 0.92 11.69
CA ASP A 475 4.93 1.45 10.37
C ASP A 475 6.11 2.06 9.62
N VAL A 476 6.93 2.87 10.31
CA VAL A 476 8.14 3.47 9.73
C VAL A 476 9.11 2.38 9.30
N LEU A 477 9.43 1.43 10.18
CA LEU A 477 10.32 0.29 9.88
C LEU A 477 9.79 -0.55 8.70
N HIS A 478 8.53 -0.97 8.74
CA HIS A 478 7.90 -1.82 7.73
C HIS A 478 7.93 -1.20 6.33
N ARG A 479 7.78 0.12 6.24
CA ARG A 479 7.80 0.87 4.98
C ARG A 479 9.22 1.23 4.52
N ALA A 480 10.15 1.48 5.44
CA ALA A 480 11.52 1.89 5.13
C ALA A 480 12.45 0.71 4.78
N ILE A 481 12.36 -0.41 5.51
CA ILE A 481 13.22 -1.59 5.34
C ILE A 481 13.29 -2.07 3.87
N PRO A 482 12.17 -2.25 3.13
CA PRO A 482 12.24 -2.72 1.74
C PRO A 482 13.05 -1.79 0.81
N LYS A 483 12.94 -0.47 0.99
CA LYS A 483 13.67 0.54 0.20
C LYS A 483 15.17 0.52 0.51
N LEU A 484 15.52 0.51 1.80
CA LEU A 484 16.93 0.45 2.24
C LEU A 484 17.59 -0.86 1.78
N GLN A 485 16.83 -1.97 1.75
CA GLN A 485 17.31 -3.28 1.32
C GLN A 485 17.68 -3.33 -0.18
N GLU A 486 17.08 -2.51 -1.04
CA GLU A 486 17.46 -2.40 -2.46
C GLU A 486 18.88 -1.83 -2.59
N ALA A 487 19.19 -0.77 -1.86
CA ALA A 487 20.53 -0.18 -1.80
C ALA A 487 21.56 -1.14 -1.19
N VAL A 488 21.21 -1.87 -0.13
CA VAL A 488 22.08 -2.91 0.46
C VAL A 488 22.35 -4.03 -0.55
N THR A 489 21.34 -4.50 -1.27
CA THR A 489 21.48 -5.58 -2.28
C THR A 489 22.40 -5.18 -3.42
N LEU A 490 22.28 -3.92 -3.90
CA LEU A 490 23.20 -3.34 -4.89
C LEU A 490 24.64 -3.27 -4.34
N ASN A 491 24.82 -2.73 -3.13
CA ASN A 491 26.15 -2.59 -2.52
C ASN A 491 26.83 -3.95 -2.27
N VAL A 492 26.12 -4.95 -1.76
CA VAL A 492 26.62 -6.32 -1.58
C VAL A 492 27.07 -6.93 -2.92
N SER A 493 26.28 -6.75 -3.97
CA SER A 493 26.60 -7.25 -5.32
C SER A 493 27.82 -6.56 -5.95
N LEU A 494 28.19 -5.37 -5.46
CA LEU A 494 29.33 -4.57 -5.95
C LEU A 494 30.60 -4.71 -5.12
N SER A 495 30.56 -5.29 -3.91
CA SER A 495 31.65 -5.15 -2.92
C SER A 495 32.08 -6.41 -2.15
N ASP A 496 31.55 -7.60 -2.46
CA ASP A 496 31.77 -8.85 -1.70
C ASP A 496 31.42 -8.76 -0.19
N ALA A 497 30.73 -7.69 0.24
CA ALA A 497 30.35 -7.47 1.62
C ALA A 497 29.24 -8.45 2.07
N VAL A 498 29.32 -8.93 3.31
CA VAL A 498 28.28 -9.79 3.90
C VAL A 498 27.22 -8.92 4.58
N ALA A 499 25.98 -8.98 4.11
CA ALA A 499 24.85 -8.35 4.81
C ALA A 499 24.56 -9.07 6.14
N SER A 500 24.40 -8.29 7.21
CA SER A 500 23.93 -8.73 8.53
C SER A 500 22.68 -7.96 8.93
N PHE A 501 21.88 -8.52 9.85
CA PHE A 501 20.83 -7.75 10.51
C PHE A 501 21.43 -6.78 11.54
N PRO A 502 20.76 -5.66 11.87
CA PRO A 502 21.15 -4.78 12.97
C PRO A 502 21.19 -5.51 14.32
N ASP A 503 22.15 -5.15 15.18
CA ASP A 503 22.38 -5.81 16.46
C ASP A 503 21.20 -5.60 17.43
N GLU A 504 20.53 -4.44 17.35
CA GLU A 504 19.33 -4.08 18.11
C GLU A 504 18.17 -5.02 17.75
N LEU A 505 17.96 -5.27 16.46
CA LEU A 505 16.95 -6.22 15.99
C LEU A 505 17.27 -7.65 16.44
N ILE A 506 18.54 -8.06 16.42
CA ILE A 506 18.96 -9.37 16.92
C ILE A 506 18.68 -9.49 18.42
N SER A 507 18.98 -8.45 19.21
CA SER A 507 18.78 -8.41 20.66
C SER A 507 17.32 -8.73 21.04
N LEU A 508 16.35 -8.07 20.39
CA LEU A 508 14.91 -8.28 20.60
C LEU A 508 14.42 -9.70 20.29
N LEU A 509 15.18 -10.46 19.48
CA LEU A 509 14.85 -11.82 19.06
C LEU A 509 15.49 -12.90 19.96
N LEU A 510 16.44 -12.53 20.83
CA LEU A 510 17.06 -13.45 21.78
C LEU A 510 16.13 -13.76 22.98
N GLU A 511 15.26 -12.82 23.35
CA GLU A 511 14.32 -12.96 24.48
C GLU A 511 13.04 -13.70 24.09
N VAL A 512 13.15 -15.02 23.85
CA VAL A 512 12.02 -15.86 23.41
C VAL A 512 10.92 -15.96 24.50
N PRO A 513 9.68 -15.50 24.25
CA PRO A 513 8.61 -15.55 25.25
C PRO A 513 8.18 -16.98 25.62
N ALA A 514 8.00 -17.24 26.91
CA ALA A 514 7.67 -18.57 27.42
C ALA A 514 6.17 -18.92 27.24
N VAL A 515 5.88 -20.08 26.64
CA VAL A 515 4.51 -20.50 26.21
C VAL A 515 3.51 -20.59 27.38
N ASN A 516 3.97 -20.86 28.61
CA ASN A 516 3.12 -20.90 29.80
C ASN A 516 2.51 -19.53 30.15
N ILE A 517 3.22 -18.43 29.86
CA ILE A 517 2.77 -17.07 30.14
C ILE A 517 1.49 -16.78 29.33
N ILE A 518 1.46 -17.17 28.05
CA ILE A 518 0.29 -17.00 27.14
C ILE A 518 -0.96 -17.72 27.68
N THR A 519 -0.80 -18.85 28.39
CA THR A 519 -1.93 -19.59 28.97
C THR A 519 -2.45 -19.01 30.29
N GLN A 520 -1.69 -18.13 30.95
CA GLN A 520 -2.01 -17.55 32.25
C GLN A 520 -2.48 -16.09 32.12
N ALA A 521 -1.96 -15.34 31.15
CA ALA A 521 -2.18 -13.90 30.96
C ALA A 521 -3.39 -13.56 30.09
N LYS A 522 -4.59 -14.07 30.41
CA LYS A 522 -5.78 -13.76 29.60
C LYS A 522 -6.12 -12.27 29.56
N ASP A 523 -5.86 -11.56 30.65
CA ASP A 523 -6.31 -10.19 30.91
C ASP A 523 -5.15 -9.24 31.30
N ASP A 524 -3.89 -9.62 31.08
CA ASP A 524 -2.70 -8.78 31.34
C ASP A 524 -2.14 -8.19 30.03
N ASP A 525 -2.45 -6.92 29.78
CA ASP A 525 -1.97 -6.19 28.60
C ASP A 525 -0.44 -6.08 28.52
N ARG A 526 0.30 -6.09 29.64
CA ARG A 526 1.77 -5.97 29.62
C ARG A 526 2.40 -7.20 28.95
N VAL A 527 1.86 -8.38 29.24
CA VAL A 527 2.27 -9.63 28.58
C VAL A 527 1.97 -9.58 27.08
N TRP A 528 0.79 -9.09 26.67
CA TRP A 528 0.45 -8.98 25.25
C TRP A 528 1.33 -7.95 24.51
N ILE A 529 1.70 -6.84 25.16
CA ILE A 529 2.63 -5.82 24.63
C ILE A 529 4.05 -6.39 24.47
N GLY A 530 4.56 -7.16 25.44
CA GLY A 530 5.85 -7.83 25.34
C GLY A 530 5.87 -8.93 24.26
N LEU A 531 4.82 -9.74 24.15
CA LEU A 531 4.68 -10.72 23.08
C LEU A 531 4.58 -10.03 21.70
N ARG A 532 3.86 -8.91 21.61
CA ARG A 532 3.76 -8.09 20.40
C ARG A 532 5.13 -7.55 19.96
N CYS A 533 5.96 -7.03 20.87
CA CYS A 533 7.34 -6.61 20.57
C CYS A 533 8.13 -7.71 19.83
N TYR A 534 8.23 -8.90 20.43
CA TYR A 534 8.96 -10.04 19.86
C TYR A 534 8.43 -10.44 18.47
N LEU A 535 7.11 -10.41 18.27
CA LEU A 535 6.48 -10.77 17.01
C LEU A 535 6.62 -9.67 15.93
N LEU A 536 6.55 -8.39 16.31
CA LEU A 536 6.83 -7.28 15.38
C LEU A 536 8.30 -7.30 14.94
N SER A 537 9.22 -7.64 15.83
CA SER A 537 10.65 -7.87 15.50
C SER A 537 10.81 -9.00 14.48
N TRP A 538 10.14 -10.14 14.66
CA TRP A 538 10.12 -11.18 13.62
C TRP A 538 9.49 -10.71 12.31
N LYS A 539 8.48 -9.83 12.37
CA LYS A 539 7.82 -9.29 11.18
C LYS A 539 8.74 -8.35 10.38
N THR A 540 9.56 -7.53 11.04
CA THR A 540 10.58 -6.69 10.38
C THR A 540 11.71 -7.52 9.79
N VAL A 541 12.13 -8.63 10.42
CA VAL A 541 13.03 -9.62 9.78
C VAL A 541 12.46 -10.11 8.44
N PHE A 542 11.15 -10.39 8.37
CA PHE A 542 10.52 -10.79 7.10
C PHE A 542 10.43 -9.69 6.04
N ASP A 543 10.48 -8.41 6.41
CA ASP A 543 10.48 -7.31 5.42
C ASP A 543 11.80 -7.22 4.66
N HIS A 544 12.92 -7.57 5.28
CA HIS A 544 14.22 -7.70 4.61
C HIS A 544 14.24 -8.80 3.53
N PHE A 545 13.29 -9.76 3.57
CA PHE A 545 13.16 -10.83 2.58
C PHE A 545 12.13 -10.54 1.47
N ASN A 546 11.28 -9.50 1.60
CA ASN A 546 10.20 -9.25 0.64
C ASN A 546 10.70 -8.95 -0.78
N ASN A 547 11.86 -8.27 -0.90
CA ASN A 547 12.48 -7.95 -2.19
C ASN A 547 13.49 -9.01 -2.69
N ALA A 548 13.77 -10.06 -1.90
CA ALA A 548 14.76 -11.09 -2.25
C ALA A 548 14.26 -12.14 -3.27
N TYR A 549 12.98 -12.09 -3.66
CA TYR A 549 12.36 -13.00 -4.63
C TYR A 549 11.51 -12.23 -5.66
N PRO A 550 12.11 -11.74 -6.76
CA PRO A 550 11.34 -11.21 -7.86
C PRO A 550 10.47 -12.32 -8.49
N HIS A 551 9.24 -11.94 -8.87
CA HIS A 551 8.23 -12.76 -9.56
C HIS A 551 7.46 -13.80 -8.69
N GLY A 552 6.24 -13.45 -8.27
CA GLY A 552 5.31 -14.45 -7.73
C GLY A 552 3.98 -13.93 -7.15
N LYS A 553 2.98 -13.63 -8.00
CA LYS A 553 1.57 -13.54 -7.55
C LYS A 553 1.09 -14.94 -7.15
N LEU A 554 0.55 -15.09 -5.93
CA LEU A 554 -0.19 -16.29 -5.51
C LEU A 554 -1.62 -15.94 -5.08
N ILE A 555 -2.58 -16.83 -5.36
CA ILE A 555 -4.02 -16.54 -5.40
C ILE A 555 -4.75 -17.04 -4.14
N ASP A 556 -5.70 -16.22 -3.68
CA ASP A 556 -6.78 -16.37 -2.69
C ASP A 556 -6.76 -17.54 -1.65
N ALA A 557 -6.96 -17.19 -0.38
CA ALA A 557 -7.17 -18.10 0.76
C ALA A 557 -8.50 -17.80 1.51
N SER A 558 -9.53 -17.36 0.75
CA SER A 558 -10.86 -16.89 1.16
C SER A 558 -11.42 -17.42 2.48
N LYS A 559 -11.06 -16.72 3.57
CA LYS A 559 -11.94 -16.24 4.66
C LYS A 559 -11.24 -15.43 5.76
N PHE A 560 -9.92 -15.27 5.69
CA PHE A 560 -9.13 -14.29 6.47
C PHE A 560 -8.03 -13.73 5.59
N ASP A 561 -7.67 -12.45 5.72
CA ASP A 561 -6.45 -11.93 5.11
C ASP A 561 -5.26 -12.32 5.99
N ILE A 562 -4.65 -13.47 5.67
CA ILE A 562 -3.43 -13.98 6.29
C ILE A 562 -2.18 -13.44 5.55
N ARG A 563 -2.38 -12.66 4.47
CA ARG A 563 -1.34 -12.30 3.50
C ARG A 563 -0.86 -10.87 3.63
N SER A 564 -1.75 -9.95 4.02
CA SER A 564 -1.38 -8.66 4.58
C SER A 564 -1.53 -8.69 6.11
N PHE A 565 -0.78 -7.83 6.80
CA PHE A 565 -0.98 -7.53 8.22
C PHE A 565 -1.03 -6.01 8.34
N SER A 566 -2.17 -5.48 8.75
CA SER A 566 -2.36 -4.08 9.09
C SER A 566 -2.71 -3.96 10.57
N LEU A 567 -2.06 -3.03 11.26
CA LEU A 567 -2.43 -2.68 12.62
C LEU A 567 -3.78 -1.94 12.59
N ASP A 568 -4.78 -2.44 13.31
CA ASP A 568 -6.10 -1.80 13.47
C ASP A 568 -6.25 -1.36 14.93
N GLU A 569 -6.61 -0.10 15.15
CA GLU A 569 -6.72 0.47 16.50
C GLU A 569 -7.92 -0.09 17.29
N SER A 570 -8.94 -0.58 16.57
CA SER A 570 -10.22 -1.04 17.12
C SER A 570 -10.19 -2.46 17.69
N ASP A 571 -9.14 -3.23 17.41
CA ASP A 571 -9.01 -4.61 17.87
C ASP A 571 -8.32 -4.72 19.25
N PRO A 572 -8.79 -5.62 20.14
CA PRO A 572 -8.09 -5.93 21.40
C PRO A 572 -6.68 -6.45 21.16
N ALA A 573 -5.72 -6.10 22.03
CA ALA A 573 -4.31 -6.48 21.91
C ALA A 573 -4.10 -7.99 21.71
N GLN A 574 -4.88 -8.81 22.41
CA GLN A 574 -4.91 -10.27 22.23
C GLN A 574 -5.29 -10.71 20.80
N LYS A 575 -6.32 -10.09 20.19
CA LYS A 575 -6.81 -10.44 18.85
C LYS A 575 -5.79 -10.04 17.79
N GLU A 576 -5.25 -8.84 17.90
CA GLU A 576 -4.21 -8.33 16.99
C GLU A 576 -2.94 -9.21 17.06
N THR A 577 -2.50 -9.57 18.27
CA THR A 577 -1.38 -10.50 18.49
C THR A 577 -1.64 -11.89 17.90
N GLN A 578 -2.87 -12.40 17.97
CA GLN A 578 -3.25 -13.66 17.33
C GLN A 578 -3.23 -13.58 15.80
N CYS A 579 -3.67 -12.46 15.21
CA CYS A 579 -3.55 -12.20 13.77
C CYS A 579 -2.07 -12.17 13.34
N LEU A 580 -1.22 -11.48 14.10
CA LEU A 580 0.23 -11.41 13.85
C LEU A 580 0.90 -12.79 13.95
N LEU A 581 0.56 -13.60 14.96
CA LEU A 581 1.02 -14.99 15.08
C LEU A 581 0.64 -15.85 13.85
N VAL A 582 -0.59 -15.73 13.38
CA VAL A 582 -1.08 -16.46 12.20
C VAL A 582 -0.38 -16.00 10.91
N HIS A 583 -0.17 -14.69 10.76
CA HIS A 583 0.57 -14.12 9.63
C HIS A 583 2.04 -14.55 9.64
N LEU A 584 2.73 -14.46 10.78
CA LEU A 584 4.11 -14.93 10.94
C LEU A 584 4.25 -16.43 10.68
N TYR A 585 3.28 -17.25 11.10
CA TYR A 585 3.27 -18.67 10.75
C TYR A 585 3.20 -18.89 9.22
N TYR A 586 2.39 -18.11 8.51
CA TYR A 586 2.35 -18.12 7.05
C TYR A 586 3.67 -17.61 6.42
N LEU A 587 4.31 -16.59 6.97
CA LEU A 587 5.62 -16.10 6.51
C LEU A 587 6.73 -17.16 6.73
N CYS A 588 6.71 -17.86 7.86
CA CYS A 588 7.59 -19.01 8.11
C CYS A 588 7.37 -20.13 7.07
N LEU A 589 6.12 -20.45 6.70
CA LEU A 589 5.84 -21.39 5.62
C LEU A 589 6.34 -20.88 4.25
N LYS A 590 6.20 -19.57 3.97
CA LYS A 590 6.59 -18.98 2.67
C LYS A 590 8.11 -18.87 2.49
N TYR A 591 8.81 -18.33 3.49
CA TYR A 591 10.22 -17.94 3.37
C TYR A 591 11.18 -18.87 4.11
N LEU A 592 10.73 -19.59 5.15
CA LEU A 592 11.54 -20.53 5.94
C LEU A 592 10.95 -21.96 5.98
N PRO A 593 10.52 -22.54 4.84
CA PRO A 593 9.76 -23.80 4.80
C PRO A 593 10.51 -24.98 5.42
N ASN A 594 11.83 -25.07 5.21
CA ASN A 594 12.65 -26.15 5.74
C ASN A 594 12.77 -26.11 7.27
N LEU A 595 13.03 -24.94 7.86
CA LEU A 595 13.11 -24.78 9.31
C LEU A 595 11.75 -25.08 9.96
N THR A 596 10.67 -24.55 9.37
CA THR A 596 9.29 -24.82 9.80
C THR A 596 8.95 -26.31 9.75
N LYS A 597 9.39 -27.01 8.70
CA LYS A 597 9.22 -28.46 8.55
C LYS A 597 10.03 -29.26 9.57
N VAL A 598 11.30 -28.90 9.84
CA VAL A 598 12.12 -29.56 10.88
C VAL A 598 11.45 -29.44 12.24
N TRP A 599 11.07 -28.23 12.64
CA TRP A 599 10.31 -27.99 13.88
C TRP A 599 9.00 -28.82 13.95
N TRP A 600 8.25 -28.90 12.84
CA TRP A 600 7.02 -29.69 12.78
C TRP A 600 7.29 -31.22 12.83
N ILE A 601 8.43 -31.67 12.31
CA ILE A 601 8.86 -33.07 12.41
C ILE A 601 9.16 -33.45 13.86
N ASP A 602 9.92 -32.61 14.56
CA ASP A 602 10.39 -32.81 15.95
C ASP A 602 9.30 -32.54 17.00
N SER A 603 8.21 -31.86 16.60
CA SER A 603 7.08 -31.56 17.45
C SER A 603 6.33 -32.80 17.97
N LYS A 604 5.91 -32.75 19.24
CA LYS A 604 5.10 -33.80 19.89
C LYS A 604 3.83 -34.10 19.06
N LYS A 605 3.48 -35.38 18.89
CA LYS A 605 2.35 -35.86 18.06
C LYS A 605 1.04 -35.07 18.22
N ARG A 606 0.68 -34.68 19.46
CA ARG A 606 -0.53 -33.88 19.77
C ARG A 606 -0.53 -32.50 19.07
N VAL A 607 0.62 -31.82 19.05
CA VAL A 607 0.80 -30.53 18.37
C VAL A 607 0.86 -30.75 16.86
N LYS A 608 1.66 -31.73 16.42
CA LYS A 608 1.91 -32.03 15.01
C LYS A 608 0.65 -32.18 14.17
N GLY A 609 -0.30 -33.00 14.63
CA GLY A 609 -1.57 -33.22 13.91
C GLY A 609 -2.53 -32.02 13.95
N GLN A 610 -2.50 -31.20 15.01
CA GLN A 610 -3.30 -29.97 15.07
C GLN A 610 -2.79 -28.92 14.08
N VAL A 611 -1.47 -28.70 14.03
CA VAL A 611 -0.82 -27.80 13.06
C VAL A 611 -1.07 -28.26 11.63
N GLU A 612 -0.91 -29.56 11.35
CA GLU A 612 -1.14 -30.14 10.02
C GLU A 612 -2.60 -29.93 9.55
N THR A 613 -3.58 -30.26 10.41
CA THR A 613 -5.02 -30.06 10.14
C THR A 613 -5.38 -28.59 9.93
N TRP A 614 -4.78 -27.68 10.71
CA TRP A 614 -5.02 -26.25 10.57
C TRP A 614 -4.44 -25.73 9.24
N THR A 615 -3.21 -26.12 8.92
CA THR A 615 -2.51 -25.68 7.70
C THR A 615 -3.25 -26.17 6.45
N GLU A 616 -3.64 -27.45 6.39
CA GLU A 616 -4.46 -27.98 5.29
C GLU A 616 -5.78 -27.20 5.09
N LYS A 617 -6.39 -26.74 6.18
CA LYS A 617 -7.68 -26.04 6.15
C LYS A 617 -7.55 -24.60 5.67
N TYR A 618 -6.50 -23.88 6.07
CA TYR A 618 -6.37 -22.42 5.91
C TYR A 618 -5.25 -21.97 4.95
N VAL A 619 -4.22 -22.77 4.70
CA VAL A 619 -3.09 -22.45 3.81
C VAL A 619 -2.97 -23.53 2.73
N LYS A 620 -3.59 -23.28 1.57
CA LYS A 620 -3.76 -24.30 0.51
C LYS A 620 -2.91 -24.03 -0.72
N VAL A 621 -2.33 -25.09 -1.27
CA VAL A 621 -1.80 -25.09 -2.64
C VAL A 621 -2.96 -24.87 -3.63
N SER A 622 -2.74 -24.03 -4.64
CA SER A 622 -3.69 -23.86 -5.75
C SER A 622 -3.93 -25.18 -6.47
N ARG A 623 -5.19 -25.53 -6.75
CA ARG A 623 -5.55 -26.76 -7.49
C ARG A 623 -4.86 -26.88 -8.86
N ARG A 624 -4.50 -25.76 -9.49
CA ARG A 624 -3.76 -25.72 -10.77
C ARG A 624 -2.24 -25.94 -10.61
N ALA A 625 -1.70 -25.84 -9.40
CA ALA A 625 -0.28 -25.98 -9.08
C ALA A 625 0.02 -27.22 -8.21
N ALA A 626 -1.01 -27.99 -7.83
CA ALA A 626 -0.87 -29.21 -7.03
C ALA A 626 -0.11 -30.34 -7.78
N GLU A 627 -0.05 -30.28 -9.12
CA GLU A 627 0.83 -31.08 -9.96
C GLU A 627 1.51 -30.17 -10.98
N ILE A 628 2.84 -30.28 -11.08
CA ILE A 628 3.68 -29.58 -12.05
C ILE A 628 4.37 -30.63 -12.91
N ILE A 629 3.99 -30.73 -14.18
CA ILE A 629 4.61 -31.65 -15.14
C ILE A 629 5.67 -30.88 -15.93
N ALA A 630 6.90 -31.37 -15.87
CA ALA A 630 8.01 -30.87 -16.69
C ALA A 630 8.45 -31.95 -17.68
N SER A 631 8.59 -31.57 -18.95
CA SER A 631 8.98 -32.46 -20.04
C SER A 631 10.11 -31.85 -20.85
N VAL A 632 11.01 -32.71 -21.34
CA VAL A 632 12.08 -32.38 -22.27
C VAL A 632 12.01 -33.38 -23.42
N GLU A 633 11.79 -32.87 -24.63
CA GLU A 633 11.85 -33.67 -25.85
C GLU A 633 13.28 -34.14 -26.09
N VAL A 634 13.44 -35.41 -26.44
CA VAL A 634 14.73 -36.09 -26.64
C VAL A 634 14.89 -36.59 -28.07
N ASP A 635 13.79 -36.97 -28.70
CA ASP A 635 13.68 -37.60 -30.02
C ASP A 635 12.22 -37.44 -30.48
N GLU A 636 11.98 -37.18 -31.76
CA GLU A 636 10.63 -36.88 -32.30
C GLU A 636 9.69 -38.10 -32.28
N ASP A 637 10.24 -39.32 -32.35
CA ASP A 637 9.48 -40.59 -32.36
C ASP A 637 9.26 -41.21 -30.97
N SER A 638 9.80 -40.57 -29.93
CA SER A 638 9.80 -41.04 -28.54
C SER A 638 9.02 -40.08 -27.63
N PRO A 639 8.29 -40.57 -26.60
CA PRO A 639 7.63 -39.69 -25.65
C PRO A 639 8.66 -38.83 -24.90
N PRO A 640 8.39 -37.54 -24.61
CA PRO A 640 9.38 -36.67 -23.98
C PRO A 640 9.75 -37.19 -22.59
N THR A 641 11.04 -37.11 -22.25
CA THR A 641 11.50 -37.45 -20.90
C THR A 641 10.87 -36.46 -19.94
N SER A 642 10.14 -36.95 -18.94
CA SER A 642 9.22 -36.13 -18.16
C SER A 642 9.11 -36.57 -16.70
N VAL A 643 8.97 -35.58 -15.83
CA VAL A 643 8.77 -35.74 -14.39
C VAL A 643 7.53 -34.96 -13.95
N ALA A 644 6.84 -35.46 -12.94
CA ALA A 644 5.78 -34.73 -12.24
C ALA A 644 6.27 -34.40 -10.83
N ILE A 645 6.08 -33.15 -10.41
CA ILE A 645 6.29 -32.69 -9.05
C ILE A 645 4.90 -32.43 -8.46
N TYR A 646 4.51 -33.21 -7.47
CA TYR A 646 3.24 -33.02 -6.77
C TYR A 646 3.47 -32.26 -5.47
N LEU A 647 2.58 -31.31 -5.20
CA LEU A 647 2.56 -30.55 -3.96
C LEU A 647 1.42 -31.06 -3.07
N PRO A 648 1.71 -31.64 -1.89
CA PRO A 648 0.66 -32.09 -0.97
C PRO A 648 -0.20 -30.92 -0.47
N SER A 649 -1.40 -31.22 0.04
CA SER A 649 -2.35 -30.22 0.55
C SER A 649 -1.78 -29.35 1.69
N THR A 650 -0.79 -29.89 2.42
CA THR A 650 -0.06 -29.25 3.52
C THR A 650 1.35 -28.79 3.13
N TYR A 651 1.68 -28.71 1.84
CA TYR A 651 2.95 -28.16 1.38
C TYR A 651 3.13 -26.72 1.91
N PRO A 652 4.28 -26.35 2.50
CA PRO A 652 5.55 -27.08 2.52
C PRO A 652 5.87 -27.94 3.76
N LEU A 653 4.93 -28.14 4.71
CA LEU A 653 5.15 -29.04 5.86
C LEU A 653 5.43 -30.48 5.39
N GLN A 654 4.54 -30.99 4.54
CA GLN A 654 4.82 -32.19 3.75
C GLN A 654 5.61 -31.79 2.50
N GLN A 655 6.58 -32.63 2.14
CA GLN A 655 7.49 -32.35 1.03
C GLN A 655 6.80 -32.56 -0.32
N ALA A 656 7.18 -31.75 -1.31
CA ALA A 656 6.87 -32.05 -2.71
C ALA A 656 7.36 -33.46 -3.07
N VAL A 657 6.59 -34.20 -3.87
CA VAL A 657 6.94 -35.57 -4.30
C VAL A 657 7.29 -35.54 -5.78
N VAL A 658 8.48 -36.03 -6.14
CA VAL A 658 8.96 -36.10 -7.52
C VAL A 658 8.77 -37.53 -8.06
N GLU A 659 7.89 -37.68 -9.04
CA GLU A 659 7.68 -38.94 -9.77
C GLU A 659 8.15 -38.83 -11.23
N GLY A 660 8.60 -39.95 -11.80
CA GLY A 660 8.85 -40.04 -13.23
C GLY A 660 7.57 -40.32 -14.03
N ARG A 661 7.32 -39.56 -15.09
CA ARG A 661 6.20 -39.79 -16.03
C ARG A 661 6.63 -40.62 -17.24
N ALA A 662 7.71 -40.22 -17.93
CA ALA A 662 8.30 -41.00 -19.01
C ALA A 662 9.83 -40.86 -19.02
N ARG A 663 10.52 -41.95 -19.41
CA ARG A 663 11.98 -42.07 -19.42
C ARG A 663 12.48 -42.48 -20.81
N VAL A 664 13.34 -41.67 -21.41
CA VAL A 664 14.01 -41.96 -22.69
C VAL A 664 15.52 -41.70 -22.55
N ALA A 665 16.34 -42.39 -23.35
CA ALA A 665 17.81 -42.31 -23.42
C ALA A 665 18.63 -42.62 -22.13
N VAL A 666 18.00 -42.77 -20.96
CA VAL A 666 18.63 -43.09 -19.67
C VAL A 666 18.09 -44.40 -19.09
N ASP A 667 18.95 -45.19 -18.42
CA ASP A 667 18.57 -46.44 -17.76
C ASP A 667 17.79 -46.25 -16.44
N GLU A 668 17.13 -47.30 -15.97
CA GLU A 668 16.26 -47.28 -14.78
C GLU A 668 17.01 -46.89 -13.49
N LYS A 669 18.27 -47.30 -13.36
CA LYS A 669 19.08 -47.05 -12.15
C LYS A 669 19.51 -45.58 -12.10
N LYS A 670 19.96 -45.03 -13.23
CA LYS A 670 20.29 -43.60 -13.36
C LYS A 670 19.06 -42.71 -13.22
N TRP A 671 17.92 -43.11 -13.78
CA TRP A 671 16.67 -42.35 -13.64
C TRP A 671 16.18 -42.25 -12.20
N ARG A 672 16.19 -43.35 -11.45
CA ARG A 672 15.90 -43.31 -10.00
C ARG A 672 16.88 -42.39 -9.26
N SER A 673 18.15 -42.39 -9.64
CA SER A 673 19.14 -41.44 -9.11
C SER A 673 18.78 -39.98 -9.44
N TRP A 674 18.26 -39.69 -10.63
CA TRP A 674 17.83 -38.33 -11.00
C TRP A 674 16.59 -37.90 -10.23
N LEU A 675 15.58 -38.74 -10.08
CA LEU A 675 14.40 -38.43 -9.26
C LEU A 675 14.82 -38.11 -7.82
N LEU A 676 15.72 -38.91 -7.24
CA LEU A 676 16.31 -38.65 -5.93
C LEU A 676 17.14 -37.35 -5.88
N THR A 677 17.87 -37.01 -6.96
CA THR A 677 18.62 -35.75 -7.05
C THR A 677 17.69 -34.55 -7.13
N ILE A 678 16.63 -34.61 -7.92
CA ILE A 678 15.64 -33.52 -8.05
C ILE A 678 14.89 -33.34 -6.72
N GLN A 679 14.41 -34.45 -6.14
CA GLN A 679 13.80 -34.51 -4.80
C GLN A 679 14.71 -33.93 -3.72
N GLY A 680 16.01 -34.27 -3.78
CA GLY A 680 17.05 -33.78 -2.88
C GLY A 680 17.36 -32.30 -3.07
N VAL A 681 17.50 -31.82 -4.31
CA VAL A 681 17.71 -30.39 -4.60
C VAL A 681 16.57 -29.56 -4.03
N ILE A 682 15.30 -29.91 -4.34
CA ILE A 682 14.12 -29.22 -3.76
C ILE A 682 14.14 -29.27 -2.23
N MET A 683 14.62 -30.37 -1.63
CA MET A 683 14.76 -30.48 -0.18
C MET A 683 15.81 -29.53 0.40
N PHE A 684 16.94 -29.36 -0.27
CA PHE A 684 18.07 -28.57 0.23
C PHE A 684 18.00 -27.09 -0.19
N SER A 685 17.24 -26.73 -1.23
CA SER A 685 17.01 -25.35 -1.69
C SER A 685 15.74 -24.70 -1.11
N ASN A 686 15.42 -24.98 0.17
CA ASN A 686 14.24 -24.43 0.85
C ASN A 686 12.92 -24.61 0.07
N GLY A 687 12.72 -25.78 -0.56
CA GLY A 687 11.50 -26.04 -1.33
C GLY A 687 11.43 -25.31 -2.67
N ASN A 688 12.54 -24.71 -3.15
CA ASN A 688 12.54 -24.06 -4.45
C ASN A 688 12.38 -25.08 -5.58
N LEU A 689 11.18 -25.07 -6.18
CA LEU A 689 10.81 -25.97 -7.28
C LEU A 689 11.61 -25.67 -8.55
N VAL A 690 12.03 -24.41 -8.76
CA VAL A 690 12.81 -24.00 -9.93
C VAL A 690 14.18 -24.68 -9.93
N ASP A 691 14.86 -24.76 -8.79
CA ASP A 691 16.15 -25.46 -8.70
C ASP A 691 16.03 -26.96 -9.01
N GLY A 692 14.92 -27.58 -8.58
CA GLY A 692 14.57 -28.95 -8.95
C GLY A 692 14.40 -29.12 -10.47
N LEU A 693 13.67 -28.20 -11.11
CA LEU A 693 13.49 -28.18 -12.57
C LEU A 693 14.79 -27.90 -13.34
N LEU A 694 15.66 -27.03 -12.81
CA LEU A 694 16.99 -26.79 -13.35
C LEU A 694 17.93 -27.99 -13.16
N ALA A 695 17.80 -28.74 -12.06
CA ALA A 695 18.50 -30.02 -11.88
C ALA A 695 18.00 -31.09 -12.87
N PHE A 696 16.69 -31.18 -13.10
CA PHE A 696 16.10 -32.04 -14.12
C PHE A 696 16.63 -31.71 -15.52
N ARG A 697 16.57 -30.44 -15.93
CA ARG A 697 17.09 -29.96 -17.23
C ARG A 697 18.57 -30.29 -17.41
N ARG A 698 19.40 -30.02 -16.39
CA ARG A 698 20.85 -30.33 -16.41
C ARG A 698 21.11 -31.83 -16.55
N ASN A 699 20.35 -32.68 -15.85
CA ASN A 699 20.48 -34.13 -15.92
C ASN A 699 20.12 -34.68 -17.31
N VAL A 700 19.02 -34.22 -17.92
CA VAL A 700 18.64 -34.62 -19.28
C VAL A 700 19.70 -34.16 -20.29
N GLN A 701 20.08 -32.88 -20.28
CA GLN A 701 21.11 -32.34 -21.18
C GLN A 701 22.46 -33.08 -21.02
N GLY A 702 22.86 -33.40 -19.79
CA GLY A 702 24.08 -34.15 -19.49
C GLY A 702 24.06 -35.59 -20.01
N ALA A 703 22.89 -36.24 -20.08
CA ALA A 703 22.74 -37.59 -20.60
C ALA A 703 22.77 -37.69 -22.12
N LEU A 704 22.34 -36.64 -22.81
CA LEU A 704 22.38 -36.53 -24.27
C LEU A 704 23.80 -36.13 -24.75
N LYS A 705 24.59 -35.50 -23.89
CA LYS A 705 25.96 -35.05 -24.19
C LYS A 705 26.87 -36.25 -24.50
N GLY A 706 27.14 -36.46 -25.79
CA GLY A 706 27.99 -37.54 -26.30
C GLY A 706 27.26 -38.80 -26.76
N GLN A 707 25.91 -38.80 -26.77
CA GLN A 707 25.15 -39.85 -27.47
C GLN A 707 24.92 -39.42 -28.92
N SER A 708 25.41 -40.22 -29.87
CA SER A 708 25.17 -40.03 -31.30
C SER A 708 23.83 -40.63 -31.69
N GLU A 709 23.03 -39.88 -32.45
CA GLU A 709 21.78 -40.36 -33.06
C GLU A 709 22.00 -41.66 -33.85
N CYS A 710 21.00 -42.55 -33.83
CA CYS A 710 21.07 -43.75 -34.66
C CYS A 710 21.01 -43.36 -36.13
N ALA A 711 22.10 -43.55 -36.89
CA ALA A 711 22.23 -43.17 -38.30
C ALA A 711 21.26 -43.87 -39.30
N ILE A 712 20.25 -44.60 -38.80
CA ILE A 712 19.25 -45.34 -39.55
C ILE A 712 17.83 -44.83 -39.27
N CYS A 713 17.53 -44.41 -38.03
CA CYS A 713 16.19 -43.96 -37.61
C CYS A 713 16.19 -42.67 -36.76
N TYR A 714 17.33 -42.01 -36.60
CA TYR A 714 17.56 -40.76 -35.85
C TYR A 714 17.24 -40.77 -34.34
N SER A 715 16.58 -41.81 -33.82
CA SER A 715 16.29 -41.96 -32.39
C SER A 715 17.55 -42.05 -31.51
N VAL A 716 17.48 -41.48 -30.30
CA VAL A 716 18.53 -41.56 -29.28
C VAL A 716 18.43 -42.89 -28.50
N ILE A 717 19.29 -43.85 -28.85
CA ILE A 717 19.32 -45.18 -28.23
C ILE A 717 20.22 -45.18 -26.99
N SER A 718 19.74 -45.72 -25.86
CA SER A 718 20.55 -45.84 -24.65
C SER A 718 21.78 -46.74 -24.84
N ALA A 719 22.82 -46.51 -24.03
CA ALA A 719 24.17 -47.13 -24.14
C ALA A 719 24.25 -48.68 -24.17
N ASN A 720 23.13 -49.38 -23.99
CA ASN A 720 22.97 -50.83 -24.06
C ASN A 720 22.28 -51.32 -25.37
N MET A 721 22.10 -50.44 -26.37
CA MET A 721 21.64 -50.77 -27.74
C MET A 721 20.33 -51.58 -27.84
N GLN A 722 19.36 -51.30 -26.96
CA GLN A 722 18.01 -51.88 -27.03
C GLN A 722 16.98 -50.83 -27.46
N THR A 723 16.10 -51.18 -28.40
CA THR A 723 15.01 -50.32 -28.85
C THR A 723 13.83 -50.34 -27.87
N PRO A 724 13.04 -49.25 -27.76
CA PRO A 724 11.71 -49.31 -27.17
C PRO A 724 10.82 -50.25 -28.00
N ASN A 725 10.13 -51.19 -27.34
CA ASN A 725 9.26 -52.16 -28.02
C ASN A 725 8.12 -51.47 -28.81
N LYS A 726 8.26 -51.37 -30.13
CA LYS A 726 7.15 -51.07 -31.07
C LYS A 726 7.04 -52.22 -32.10
N ARG A 727 5.84 -52.80 -32.22
CA ARG A 727 5.51 -53.86 -33.20
C ARG A 727 5.14 -53.24 -34.54
N GLY A 728 5.57 -53.83 -35.65
CA GLY A 728 4.88 -53.69 -36.95
C GLY A 728 5.78 -53.37 -38.14
N ARG A 729 5.73 -54.25 -39.14
CA ARG A 729 6.25 -54.15 -40.53
C ARG A 729 5.81 -52.85 -41.24
N GLU A 730 6.40 -52.41 -42.35
CA GLU A 730 7.08 -53.16 -43.43
C GLU A 730 8.12 -52.30 -44.19
N ARG A 731 8.90 -52.90 -45.11
CA ARG A 731 10.02 -52.26 -45.83
C ARG A 731 9.58 -51.34 -46.97
N TYR A 732 10.29 -50.23 -47.17
CA TYR A 732 10.60 -49.69 -48.51
C TYR A 732 12.06 -49.25 -48.58
N GLU A 733 12.65 -49.34 -49.78
CA GLU A 733 14.09 -49.16 -50.01
C GLU A 733 14.50 -47.70 -50.15
N ALA A 734 15.76 -47.40 -49.80
CA ALA A 734 16.29 -46.05 -49.78
C ALA A 734 16.86 -45.61 -51.15
N THR A 735 16.57 -44.38 -51.54
CA THR A 735 17.38 -43.61 -52.50
C THR A 735 17.90 -42.35 -51.84
N THR A 736 19.21 -42.13 -51.95
CA THR A 736 19.95 -41.04 -51.29
C THR A 736 19.90 -39.74 -52.08
N SER A 737 19.62 -38.60 -51.42
CA SER A 737 20.01 -37.27 -51.90
C SER A 737 20.21 -36.28 -50.75
N HIS A 738 21.15 -35.34 -50.91
CA HIS A 738 21.58 -34.39 -49.86
C HIS A 738 20.56 -33.26 -49.62
N SER A 739 20.01 -33.12 -48.41
CA SER A 739 19.08 -32.02 -48.07
C SER A 739 19.06 -31.54 -46.60
N GLY A 740 19.91 -32.08 -45.71
CA GLY A 740 19.71 -32.00 -44.25
C GLY A 740 19.95 -30.65 -43.53
N ASP A 741 20.62 -29.67 -44.13
CA ASP A 741 20.96 -28.40 -43.44
C ASP A 741 19.85 -27.32 -43.55
N THR A 742 19.04 -27.37 -44.61
CA THR A 742 17.98 -26.37 -44.86
C THR A 742 16.79 -26.57 -43.92
N THR A 743 16.38 -27.82 -43.70
CA THR A 743 15.20 -28.17 -42.90
C THR A 743 15.34 -27.80 -41.41
N ALA A 744 16.56 -27.81 -40.86
CA ALA A 744 16.81 -27.38 -39.49
C ALA A 744 16.64 -25.86 -39.33
N LYS A 745 17.13 -25.07 -40.30
CA LYS A 745 16.97 -23.61 -40.34
C LYS A 745 15.50 -23.21 -40.52
N ASP A 746 14.78 -23.93 -41.37
CA ASP A 746 13.35 -23.70 -41.62
C ASP A 746 12.50 -23.96 -40.37
N ARG A 747 12.81 -25.00 -39.58
CA ARG A 747 12.15 -25.27 -38.29
C ARG A 747 12.37 -24.17 -37.25
N ILE A 748 13.51 -23.47 -37.28
CA ILE A 748 13.79 -22.33 -36.39
C ILE A 748 12.95 -21.12 -36.82
N ILE A 749 12.90 -20.81 -38.13
CA ILE A 749 12.08 -19.72 -38.67
C ILE A 749 10.58 -19.99 -38.44
N GLN A 750 10.09 -21.22 -38.65
CA GLN A 750 8.69 -21.58 -38.38
C GLN A 750 8.30 -21.36 -36.90
N ARG A 751 9.26 -21.47 -35.96
CA ARG A 751 9.00 -21.25 -34.53
C ARG A 751 8.89 -19.77 -34.13
N THR A 752 9.34 -18.82 -34.95
CA THR A 752 9.20 -17.38 -34.62
C THR A 752 7.75 -16.91 -34.68
N ASP A 753 6.87 -17.64 -35.37
CA ASP A 753 5.41 -17.43 -35.29
C ASP A 753 4.94 -17.59 -33.85
N ASN A 754 5.25 -18.73 -33.21
CA ASN A 754 4.89 -18.96 -31.81
C ASN A 754 5.37 -17.83 -30.90
N ASP A 755 6.63 -17.39 -31.00
CA ASP A 755 7.16 -16.27 -30.18
C ASP A 755 6.38 -14.95 -30.40
N ALA A 756 5.89 -14.70 -31.62
CA ALA A 756 5.08 -13.53 -31.96
C ALA A 756 3.61 -13.67 -31.53
N SER A 757 2.99 -14.85 -31.70
CA SER A 757 1.65 -15.18 -31.19
C SER A 757 1.62 -15.03 -29.68
N VAL A 758 2.62 -15.63 -29.03
CA VAL A 758 2.93 -15.52 -27.61
C VAL A 758 3.00 -14.03 -27.26
N SER A 759 3.81 -13.24 -27.94
CA SER A 759 3.87 -11.82 -27.59
C SER A 759 2.52 -11.07 -27.69
N ARG A 760 1.66 -11.49 -28.63
CA ARG A 760 0.38 -10.83 -28.88
C ARG A 760 -0.68 -11.00 -27.78
N LEU A 761 -0.85 -12.15 -27.09
CA LEU A 761 -1.90 -12.23 -26.05
C LEU A 761 -1.56 -11.40 -24.84
N SER A 762 -0.33 -11.35 -24.39
CA SER A 762 -0.06 -10.68 -23.12
C SER A 762 -0.40 -9.19 -23.23
N ALA A 763 -0.20 -8.59 -24.41
CA ALA A 763 -0.74 -7.27 -24.74
C ALA A 763 -2.28 -7.21 -24.71
N VAL A 764 -3.01 -8.29 -24.98
CA VAL A 764 -4.47 -8.37 -24.84
C VAL A 764 -4.92 -8.60 -23.39
N GLU A 765 -4.30 -9.54 -22.66
CA GLU A 765 -4.58 -9.82 -21.25
C GLU A 765 -4.28 -8.65 -20.33
N LEU A 766 -3.25 -7.85 -20.66
CA LEU A 766 -2.87 -6.63 -19.94
C LEU A 766 -3.59 -5.38 -20.49
N GLY A 767 -4.52 -5.53 -21.45
CA GLY A 767 -5.39 -4.45 -21.91
C GLY A 767 -4.78 -3.46 -22.91
N TYR A 768 -3.57 -3.70 -23.42
CA TYR A 768 -2.96 -2.88 -24.48
C TYR A 768 -3.73 -3.01 -25.80
N LEU A 769 -4.09 -4.24 -26.19
CA LEU A 769 -4.78 -4.54 -27.45
C LEU A 769 -6.17 -5.17 -27.21
N HIS A 770 -7.20 -4.69 -27.91
CA HIS A 770 -8.50 -5.35 -27.96
C HIS A 770 -8.56 -6.37 -29.13
N ASP A 771 -8.13 -7.60 -28.86
CA ASP A 771 -8.14 -8.70 -29.84
C ASP A 771 -8.77 -9.98 -29.24
N PRO A 772 -10.08 -10.23 -29.45
CA PRO A 772 -10.77 -11.38 -28.86
C PRO A 772 -10.33 -12.74 -29.46
N PHE A 773 -9.36 -12.76 -30.38
CA PHE A 773 -8.96 -13.95 -31.13
C PHE A 773 -7.55 -14.51 -30.75
N ALA A 774 -6.84 -13.94 -29.77
CA ALA A 774 -5.36 -13.99 -29.71
C ALA A 774 -4.64 -14.86 -28.63
N HIS A 775 -5.24 -15.87 -27.98
CA HIS A 775 -4.72 -16.41 -26.70
C HIS A 775 -3.41 -17.30 -26.67
N ALA A 776 -2.18 -16.71 -26.58
CA ALA A 776 -0.95 -17.13 -25.81
C ALA A 776 0.11 -15.96 -25.58
N LEU A 777 1.04 -15.93 -24.56
CA LEU A 777 1.60 -14.75 -23.74
C LEU A 777 3.08 -14.10 -23.84
N VAL A 778 3.31 -12.78 -24.14
CA VAL A 778 4.40 -11.82 -23.61
C VAL A 778 4.38 -10.32 -24.13
N ASN A 779 4.38 -9.28 -23.28
CA ASN A 779 3.88 -7.93 -23.66
C ASN A 779 4.80 -6.90 -24.40
N ARG A 780 4.97 -6.94 -25.74
CA ARG A 780 5.70 -5.86 -26.51
C ARG A 780 5.13 -5.47 -27.89
N THR A 781 3.86 -5.75 -28.17
CA THR A 781 3.31 -5.77 -29.57
C THR A 781 2.40 -4.59 -29.95
N TYR A 782 2.20 -3.61 -29.06
CA TYR A 782 1.20 -2.54 -29.23
C TYR A 782 1.46 -1.59 -30.42
N VAL A 783 2.53 -0.77 -30.39
CA VAL A 783 2.77 0.29 -31.40
C VAL A 783 2.89 -0.29 -32.82
N ARG A 784 3.58 -1.44 -32.94
CA ARG A 784 3.64 -2.27 -34.16
C ARG A 784 2.24 -2.56 -34.73
N THR A 785 1.32 -3.04 -33.91
CA THR A 785 -0.06 -3.37 -34.34
C THR A 785 -0.80 -2.11 -34.77
N THR A 786 -0.77 -1.06 -33.96
CA THR A 786 -1.50 0.20 -34.20
C THR A 786 -1.02 0.92 -35.46
N ALA A 787 0.28 0.90 -35.75
CA ALA A 787 0.86 1.51 -36.95
C ALA A 787 0.42 0.79 -38.24
N LEU A 788 0.52 -0.55 -38.26
CA LEU A 788 0.11 -1.35 -39.42
C LEU A 788 -1.40 -1.27 -39.66
N ASP A 789 -2.18 -1.37 -38.59
CA ASP A 789 -3.63 -1.24 -38.69
C ASP A 789 -4.04 0.16 -39.19
N SER A 790 -3.33 1.23 -38.80
CA SER A 790 -3.58 2.59 -39.30
C SER A 790 -3.38 2.73 -40.82
N LEU A 791 -2.32 2.14 -41.36
CA LEU A 791 -2.07 2.07 -42.81
C LEU A 791 -3.15 1.23 -43.52
N VAL A 792 -3.51 0.08 -42.96
CA VAL A 792 -4.56 -0.80 -43.49
C VAL A 792 -5.94 -0.13 -43.49
N TYR A 793 -6.34 0.54 -42.40
CA TYR A 793 -7.60 1.28 -42.34
C TYR A 793 -7.66 2.41 -43.37
N ARG A 794 -6.55 3.13 -43.62
CA ARG A 794 -6.48 4.18 -44.65
C ARG A 794 -6.58 3.62 -46.08
N PHE A 795 -6.11 2.41 -46.34
CA PHE A 795 -6.30 1.70 -47.62
C PHE A 795 -7.76 1.24 -47.83
N LEU A 796 -8.44 0.84 -46.75
CA LEU A 796 -9.84 0.40 -46.81
C LEU A 796 -10.82 1.60 -46.89
N ASN A 797 -10.55 2.69 -46.16
CA ASN A 797 -11.43 3.86 -46.00
C ASN A 797 -11.07 5.02 -46.95
N THR A 798 -11.11 4.78 -48.25
CA THR A 798 -10.95 5.83 -49.28
C THR A 798 -12.27 6.57 -49.53
N ASN A 799 -12.24 7.88 -49.82
CA ASN A 799 -13.42 8.76 -50.05
C ASN A 799 -14.34 8.38 -51.25
N GLU A 800 -14.10 7.28 -51.95
CA GLU A 800 -15.04 6.73 -52.94
C GLU A 800 -16.18 5.93 -52.27
N LYS A 801 -17.26 5.69 -53.02
CA LYS A 801 -18.46 4.97 -52.57
C LYS A 801 -18.12 3.62 -51.88
N PRO A 802 -18.83 3.24 -50.79
CA PRO A 802 -18.46 2.15 -49.87
C PRO A 802 -18.66 0.72 -50.43
N THR A 803 -18.48 0.50 -51.73
CA THR A 803 -18.85 -0.74 -52.44
C THR A 803 -17.83 -1.11 -53.52
N ARG A 804 -16.53 -0.94 -53.24
CA ARG A 804 -15.44 -1.42 -54.12
C ARG A 804 -14.57 -2.42 -53.38
N LYS A 805 -14.70 -3.70 -53.78
CA LYS A 805 -13.90 -4.81 -53.28
C LYS A 805 -12.40 -4.50 -53.25
N ARG A 806 -11.74 -4.81 -52.14
CA ARG A 806 -10.29 -4.64 -51.92
C ARG A 806 -9.59 -5.98 -51.71
N GLN A 807 -8.28 -6.03 -51.92
CA GLN A 807 -7.46 -7.23 -51.71
C GLN A 807 -6.27 -6.94 -50.79
N ILE A 808 -5.99 -7.83 -49.84
CA ILE A 808 -4.79 -7.79 -48.99
C ILE A 808 -4.06 -9.13 -49.12
N ILE A 809 -2.73 -9.10 -49.19
CA ILE A 809 -1.86 -10.28 -49.20
C ILE A 809 -0.83 -10.14 -48.06
N SER A 810 -0.96 -10.99 -47.05
CA SER A 810 -0.02 -11.09 -45.92
C SER A 810 1.02 -12.17 -46.21
N LEU A 811 2.30 -11.79 -46.19
CA LEU A 811 3.47 -12.62 -46.47
C LEU A 811 4.09 -13.04 -45.14
N GLY A 812 4.16 -14.35 -44.87
CA GLY A 812 4.52 -14.87 -43.55
C GLY A 812 3.46 -14.51 -42.51
N ALA A 813 2.21 -14.81 -42.83
CA ALA A 813 1.05 -14.34 -42.04
C ALA A 813 0.98 -14.97 -40.64
N GLY A 814 1.62 -16.11 -40.41
CA GLY A 814 1.63 -16.81 -39.12
C GLY A 814 0.25 -16.91 -38.48
N SER A 815 0.18 -16.64 -37.18
CA SER A 815 -1.06 -16.61 -36.41
C SER A 815 -1.87 -15.30 -36.52
N ASP A 816 -1.63 -14.42 -37.52
CA ASP A 816 -2.29 -13.10 -37.60
C ASP A 816 -3.82 -13.21 -37.53
N THR A 817 -4.44 -12.35 -36.72
CA THR A 817 -5.87 -12.25 -36.47
C THR A 817 -6.55 -11.13 -37.27
N ARG A 818 -5.78 -10.29 -37.97
CA ARG A 818 -6.23 -9.03 -38.59
C ARG A 818 -7.46 -9.18 -39.46
N VAL A 819 -7.55 -10.24 -40.27
CA VAL A 819 -8.75 -10.53 -41.09
C VAL A 819 -10.03 -10.68 -40.24
N PHE A 820 -9.95 -11.40 -39.11
CA PHE A 820 -11.09 -11.56 -38.21
C PHE A 820 -11.45 -10.26 -37.49
N ARG A 821 -10.44 -9.47 -37.10
CA ARG A 821 -10.66 -8.15 -36.47
C ARG A 821 -11.33 -7.16 -37.42
N LEU A 822 -10.88 -7.09 -38.68
CA LEU A 822 -11.47 -6.23 -39.70
C LEU A 822 -12.93 -6.61 -39.98
N LEU A 823 -13.21 -7.89 -40.30
CA LEU A 823 -14.56 -8.37 -40.62
C LEU A 823 -15.51 -8.36 -39.42
N SER A 824 -15.00 -8.51 -38.20
CA SER A 824 -15.82 -8.37 -36.98
C SER A 824 -16.14 -6.91 -36.63
N LYS A 825 -15.31 -5.95 -37.08
CA LYS A 825 -15.53 -4.52 -36.88
C LYS A 825 -16.44 -3.93 -37.96
N ASP A 826 -16.27 -4.39 -39.20
CA ASP A 826 -17.15 -4.09 -40.33
C ASP A 826 -17.49 -5.36 -41.13
N PRO A 827 -18.64 -6.00 -40.82
CA PRO A 827 -19.14 -7.15 -41.58
C PRO A 827 -19.59 -6.80 -43.01
N THR A 828 -19.70 -5.51 -43.37
CA THR A 828 -20.10 -5.08 -44.72
C THR A 828 -18.92 -4.94 -45.67
N LEU A 829 -17.70 -5.02 -45.14
CA LEU A 829 -16.46 -4.83 -45.88
C LEU A 829 -16.28 -5.88 -46.99
N GLU A 830 -16.24 -5.43 -48.25
CA GLU A 830 -15.88 -6.27 -49.39
C GLU A 830 -14.37 -6.50 -49.47
N LEU A 831 -13.84 -7.35 -48.59
CA LEU A 831 -12.41 -7.68 -48.51
C LEU A 831 -12.13 -9.11 -48.96
N LEU A 832 -11.11 -9.29 -49.81
CA LEU A 832 -10.48 -10.58 -50.08
C LEU A 832 -9.09 -10.60 -49.45
N TYR A 833 -8.90 -11.44 -48.44
CA TYR A 833 -7.65 -11.55 -47.67
C TYR A 833 -6.90 -12.83 -48.03
N HIS A 834 -5.62 -12.70 -48.38
CA HIS A 834 -4.72 -13.80 -48.70
C HIS A 834 -3.63 -13.91 -47.64
N GLU A 835 -3.38 -15.11 -47.14
CA GLU A 835 -2.30 -15.42 -46.21
C GLU A 835 -1.37 -16.46 -46.83
N LEU A 836 -0.07 -16.16 -46.90
CA LEU A 836 0.96 -17.07 -47.39
C LEU A 836 1.89 -17.43 -46.24
N ASP A 837 2.07 -18.72 -45.96
CA ASP A 837 3.02 -19.20 -44.96
C ASP A 837 3.48 -20.64 -45.28
N PHE A 838 4.43 -21.17 -44.52
CA PHE A 838 4.85 -22.57 -44.63
C PHE A 838 3.66 -23.53 -44.37
N PRO A 839 3.60 -24.69 -45.05
CA PRO A 839 2.54 -25.68 -44.86
C PRO A 839 2.32 -26.10 -43.40
N THR A 840 3.38 -26.12 -42.57
CA THR A 840 3.32 -26.36 -41.12
C THR A 840 2.40 -25.35 -40.42
N ASN A 841 2.60 -24.06 -40.70
CA ASN A 841 1.94 -22.95 -40.04
C ASN A 841 0.50 -22.80 -40.55
N THR A 842 0.28 -22.93 -41.86
CA THR A 842 -1.06 -22.89 -42.44
C THR A 842 -1.93 -24.05 -41.95
N THR A 843 -1.38 -25.26 -41.85
CA THR A 843 -2.09 -26.43 -41.27
C THR A 843 -2.52 -26.17 -39.82
N ALA A 844 -1.64 -25.59 -39.00
CA ALA A 844 -1.94 -25.24 -37.62
C ALA A 844 -3.07 -24.18 -37.54
N LYS A 845 -2.99 -23.13 -38.37
CA LYS A 845 -4.00 -22.06 -38.42
C LYS A 845 -5.37 -22.56 -38.92
N ILE A 846 -5.40 -23.36 -39.98
CA ILE A 846 -6.64 -23.94 -40.53
C ILE A 846 -7.29 -24.87 -39.50
N LYS A 847 -6.50 -25.66 -38.77
CA LYS A 847 -7.00 -26.47 -37.65
C LYS A 847 -7.62 -25.60 -36.55
N ALA A 848 -7.00 -24.49 -36.19
CA ALA A 848 -7.54 -23.54 -35.22
C ALA A 848 -8.88 -22.91 -35.69
N ILE A 849 -8.93 -22.40 -36.94
CA ILE A 849 -10.13 -21.84 -37.56
C ILE A 849 -11.29 -22.86 -37.55
N ARG A 850 -11.03 -24.10 -37.96
CA ARG A 850 -12.04 -25.19 -37.97
C ARG A 850 -12.50 -25.61 -36.57
N SER A 851 -11.66 -25.44 -35.55
CA SER A 851 -12.01 -25.76 -34.16
C SER A 851 -12.83 -24.66 -33.45
N SER A 852 -12.91 -23.45 -34.02
CA SER A 852 -13.55 -22.28 -33.41
C SER A 852 -14.77 -21.81 -34.21
N PRO A 853 -16.00 -22.02 -33.71
CA PRO A 853 -17.22 -21.52 -34.34
C PRO A 853 -17.23 -20.00 -34.54
N LEU A 854 -16.51 -19.26 -33.69
CA LEU A 854 -16.39 -17.80 -33.80
C LEU A 854 -15.57 -17.41 -35.04
N LEU A 855 -14.35 -17.93 -35.17
CA LEU A 855 -13.48 -17.64 -36.33
C LEU A 855 -14.17 -18.05 -37.64
N HIS A 856 -14.77 -19.25 -37.67
CA HIS A 856 -15.50 -19.80 -38.81
C HIS A 856 -16.64 -18.89 -39.28
N LYS A 857 -17.45 -18.38 -38.33
CA LYS A 857 -18.57 -17.46 -38.62
C LYS A 857 -18.08 -16.11 -39.14
N THR A 858 -16.99 -15.57 -38.60
CA THR A 858 -16.46 -14.24 -38.98
C THR A 858 -15.99 -14.17 -40.43
N ILE A 859 -15.42 -15.26 -40.97
CA ILE A 859 -15.05 -15.36 -42.40
C ILE A 859 -16.18 -15.92 -43.29
N GLY A 860 -17.43 -15.86 -42.81
CA GLY A 860 -18.63 -16.12 -43.61
C GLY A 860 -18.91 -17.58 -43.92
N ILE A 861 -18.39 -18.52 -43.13
CA ILE A 861 -18.61 -19.96 -43.34
C ILE A 861 -19.76 -20.42 -42.42
N HIS A 862 -20.93 -20.69 -43.02
CA HIS A 862 -22.16 -21.04 -42.31
C HIS A 862 -22.58 -22.51 -42.52
N GLY A 863 -22.14 -23.13 -43.61
CA GLY A 863 -22.27 -24.55 -43.91
C GLY A 863 -20.98 -25.15 -44.51
N PRO A 864 -20.95 -26.47 -44.76
CA PRO A 864 -19.77 -27.16 -45.28
C PRO A 864 -19.39 -26.77 -46.72
N ASP A 865 -20.32 -26.20 -47.50
CA ASP A 865 -20.07 -25.77 -48.88
C ASP A 865 -19.50 -24.34 -48.99
N ASP A 866 -19.49 -23.57 -47.89
CA ASP A 866 -19.04 -22.16 -47.87
C ASP A 866 -17.50 -22.02 -47.80
N ALA A 867 -16.77 -23.13 -47.62
CA ALA A 867 -15.31 -23.15 -47.65
C ALA A 867 -14.74 -24.46 -48.18
N ASN A 868 -13.71 -24.35 -49.03
CA ASN A 868 -12.94 -25.48 -49.55
C ASN A 868 -11.62 -25.61 -48.78
N VAL A 869 -11.38 -26.79 -48.21
CA VAL A 869 -10.12 -27.14 -47.53
C VAL A 869 -9.42 -28.23 -48.33
N SER A 870 -8.13 -28.04 -48.60
CA SER A 870 -7.28 -29.04 -49.26
C SER A 870 -7.34 -30.43 -48.58
N ALA A 871 -7.05 -31.49 -49.35
CA ALA A 871 -7.00 -32.86 -48.81
C ALA A 871 -5.96 -33.04 -47.69
N ASN A 872 -4.88 -32.25 -47.72
CA ASN A 872 -3.83 -32.23 -46.70
C ASN A 872 -4.20 -31.41 -45.45
N GLY A 873 -5.21 -30.53 -45.54
CA GLY A 873 -5.57 -29.58 -44.48
C GLY A 873 -4.66 -28.34 -44.39
N ASP A 874 -3.81 -28.12 -45.39
CA ASP A 874 -2.77 -27.08 -45.43
C ASP A 874 -3.19 -25.80 -46.21
N ALA A 875 -4.21 -25.88 -47.08
CA ALA A 875 -4.87 -24.73 -47.72
C ALA A 875 -6.36 -24.62 -47.38
N LEU A 876 -6.88 -23.38 -47.30
CA LEU A 876 -8.28 -23.03 -47.02
C LEU A 876 -8.73 -21.90 -47.96
N TYR A 877 -9.91 -22.02 -48.56
CA TYR A 877 -10.52 -21.01 -49.41
C TYR A 877 -11.96 -20.76 -48.96
N SER A 878 -12.26 -19.53 -48.54
CA SER A 878 -13.59 -19.06 -48.10
C SER A 878 -13.95 -17.75 -48.80
N LYS A 879 -15.17 -17.23 -48.58
CA LYS A 879 -15.62 -15.96 -49.17
C LYS A 879 -14.67 -14.77 -48.93
N TYR A 880 -14.04 -14.70 -47.75
CA TYR A 880 -13.24 -13.55 -47.32
C TYR A 880 -11.75 -13.87 -47.06
N LEU A 881 -11.39 -15.13 -46.79
CA LEU A 881 -10.03 -15.54 -46.44
C LEU A 881 -9.56 -16.74 -47.27
N HIS A 882 -8.41 -16.59 -47.94
CA HIS A 882 -7.66 -17.66 -48.60
C HIS A 882 -6.30 -17.87 -47.92
N VAL A 883 -6.01 -19.08 -47.44
CA VAL A 883 -4.74 -19.46 -46.80
C VAL A 883 -3.97 -20.40 -47.74
N HIS A 884 -2.72 -20.04 -48.05
CA HIS A 884 -1.88 -20.66 -49.08
C HIS A 884 -0.62 -21.29 -48.46
N PRO A 885 -0.43 -22.62 -48.54
CA PRO A 885 0.76 -23.32 -48.05
C PRO A 885 1.94 -23.12 -49.02
N VAL A 886 2.63 -21.98 -48.92
CA VAL A 886 3.64 -21.52 -49.87
C VAL A 886 4.92 -21.14 -49.15
N ASP A 887 6.00 -21.88 -49.41
CA ASP A 887 7.35 -21.39 -49.15
C ASP A 887 7.65 -20.22 -50.10
N LEU A 888 7.72 -19.01 -49.55
CA LEU A 888 7.94 -17.78 -50.30
C LEU A 888 9.21 -17.84 -51.18
N ARG A 889 10.23 -18.63 -50.80
CA ARG A 889 11.47 -18.79 -51.59
C ARG A 889 11.25 -19.40 -52.98
N THR A 890 10.09 -20.03 -53.21
CA THR A 890 9.67 -20.57 -54.51
C THR A 890 9.06 -19.51 -55.44
N LEU A 891 8.74 -18.32 -54.91
CA LEU A 891 8.20 -17.20 -55.68
C LEU A 891 9.33 -16.44 -56.37
N SER A 892 9.21 -16.29 -57.68
CA SER A 892 10.17 -15.62 -58.55
C SER A 892 9.46 -14.98 -59.75
N PRO A 893 10.08 -14.03 -60.47
CA PRO A 893 9.46 -13.44 -61.65
C PRO A 893 9.05 -14.46 -62.73
N SER A 894 9.71 -15.62 -62.78
CA SER A 894 9.41 -16.73 -63.71
C SER A 894 8.30 -17.68 -63.22
N SER A 895 7.81 -17.52 -61.98
CA SER A 895 6.73 -18.35 -61.43
C SER A 895 5.40 -18.01 -62.10
N SER A 896 4.51 -19.00 -62.26
CA SER A 896 3.20 -18.77 -62.89
C SER A 896 2.39 -17.72 -62.12
N PRO A 897 1.83 -16.68 -62.76
CA PRO A 897 1.01 -15.69 -62.07
C PRO A 897 -0.26 -16.30 -61.45
N ASN A 898 -0.69 -17.48 -61.93
CA ASN A 898 -1.84 -18.25 -61.44
C ASN A 898 -1.50 -19.23 -60.30
N LEU A 899 -0.31 -19.15 -59.70
CA LEU A 899 0.10 -20.05 -58.61
C LEU A 899 -0.77 -19.92 -57.35
N LEU A 900 -1.26 -18.71 -57.05
CA LEU A 900 -2.11 -18.43 -55.89
C LEU A 900 -3.59 -18.48 -56.31
N GLN A 901 -4.32 -19.50 -55.84
CA GLN A 901 -5.69 -19.74 -56.25
C GLN A 901 -6.64 -18.62 -55.77
N GLY A 902 -7.53 -18.18 -56.67
CA GLY A 902 -8.55 -17.19 -56.38
C GLY A 902 -8.05 -15.76 -56.15
N LEU A 903 -6.77 -15.49 -56.46
CA LEU A 903 -6.20 -14.14 -56.44
C LEU A 903 -6.76 -13.30 -57.60
N ASP A 904 -7.30 -12.12 -57.29
CA ASP A 904 -7.89 -11.23 -58.28
C ASP A 904 -6.87 -10.19 -58.76
N ARG A 905 -6.42 -10.31 -60.01
CA ARG A 905 -5.50 -9.37 -60.66
C ARG A 905 -6.19 -8.16 -61.27
N THR A 906 -7.37 -7.78 -60.79
CA THR A 906 -8.06 -6.54 -61.16
C THR A 906 -8.31 -5.61 -59.97
N LEU A 907 -8.17 -6.12 -58.74
CA LEU A 907 -8.43 -5.37 -57.52
C LEU A 907 -7.21 -4.56 -57.05
N PRO A 908 -7.42 -3.33 -56.54
CA PRO A 908 -6.43 -2.62 -55.75
C PRO A 908 -5.94 -3.51 -54.60
N THR A 909 -4.63 -3.69 -54.50
CA THR A 909 -4.00 -4.71 -53.64
C THR A 909 -2.99 -4.11 -52.68
N LEU A 910 -3.03 -4.53 -51.43
CA LEU A 910 -2.06 -4.21 -50.40
C LEU A 910 -1.26 -5.46 -50.00
N LEU A 911 0.06 -5.39 -50.10
CA LEU A 911 0.98 -6.40 -49.58
C LEU A 911 1.43 -6.03 -48.16
N ILE A 912 1.59 -7.02 -47.29
CA ILE A 912 2.11 -6.84 -45.93
C ILE A 912 3.22 -7.87 -45.68
N SER A 913 4.39 -7.43 -45.22
CA SER A 913 5.44 -8.29 -44.63
C SER A 913 5.76 -7.78 -43.24
N GLU A 914 5.31 -8.51 -42.23
CA GLU A 914 5.41 -8.12 -40.83
C GLU A 914 6.49 -8.98 -40.13
N CYS A 915 7.75 -8.56 -40.24
CA CYS A 915 8.94 -9.34 -39.88
C CYS A 915 9.06 -10.68 -40.64
N CYS A 916 8.73 -10.72 -41.94
CA CYS A 916 8.85 -11.94 -42.75
C CYS A 916 10.06 -11.92 -43.70
N LEU A 917 10.14 -10.95 -44.63
CA LEU A 917 11.17 -10.94 -45.67
C LEU A 917 12.59 -10.80 -45.10
N ILE A 918 12.73 -10.22 -43.91
CA ILE A 918 13.96 -10.16 -43.11
C ILE A 918 14.67 -11.52 -42.92
N TYR A 919 13.93 -12.63 -42.91
CA TYR A 919 14.50 -13.98 -42.77
C TYR A 919 15.02 -14.58 -44.08
N LEU A 920 14.70 -13.98 -45.23
CA LEU A 920 15.09 -14.48 -46.55
C LEU A 920 16.44 -13.90 -46.99
N SER A 921 17.20 -14.66 -47.78
CA SER A 921 18.38 -14.09 -48.44
C SER A 921 17.98 -12.88 -49.30
N PRO A 922 18.83 -11.86 -49.47
CA PRO A 922 18.48 -10.67 -50.27
C PRO A 922 17.96 -11.00 -51.67
N THR A 923 18.53 -12.01 -52.33
CA THR A 923 18.05 -12.50 -53.63
C THR A 923 16.63 -13.07 -53.55
N ASN A 924 16.30 -13.86 -52.53
CA ASN A 924 14.98 -14.44 -52.37
C ASN A 924 13.93 -13.37 -51.99
N ALA A 925 14.28 -12.42 -51.12
CA ALA A 925 13.41 -11.29 -50.80
C ALA A 925 13.06 -10.45 -52.06
N ILE A 926 14.06 -10.17 -52.91
CA ILE A 926 13.87 -9.47 -54.19
C ILE A 926 13.00 -10.30 -55.14
N ASN A 927 13.22 -11.62 -55.22
CA ASN A 927 12.42 -12.51 -56.08
C ASN A 927 10.94 -12.55 -55.68
N VAL A 928 10.65 -12.62 -54.38
CA VAL A 928 9.27 -12.56 -53.83
C VAL A 928 8.59 -11.25 -54.18
N LEU A 929 9.25 -10.13 -53.90
CA LEU A 929 8.68 -8.81 -54.20
C LEU A 929 8.49 -8.62 -55.71
N SER A 930 9.49 -8.99 -56.52
CA SER A 930 9.42 -8.89 -57.98
C SER A 930 8.34 -9.78 -58.60
N TYR A 931 8.08 -10.97 -58.04
CA TYR A 931 6.94 -11.79 -58.44
C TYR A 931 5.63 -11.02 -58.30
N PHE A 932 5.38 -10.36 -57.16
CA PHE A 932 4.17 -9.56 -56.99
C PHE A 932 4.18 -8.28 -57.85
N THR A 933 5.26 -7.51 -57.89
CA THR A 933 5.29 -6.18 -58.54
C THR A 933 5.52 -6.20 -60.04
N GLN A 934 5.98 -7.33 -60.61
CA GLN A 934 6.27 -7.49 -62.05
C GLN A 934 5.45 -8.62 -62.70
N THR A 935 5.21 -9.75 -62.02
CA THR A 935 4.54 -10.91 -62.63
C THR A 935 3.04 -10.97 -62.34
N VAL A 936 2.63 -10.70 -61.09
CA VAL A 936 1.22 -10.72 -60.68
C VAL A 936 0.53 -9.37 -60.97
N PHE A 937 1.19 -8.26 -60.62
CA PHE A 937 0.68 -6.91 -60.83
C PHE A 937 1.70 -6.07 -61.62
N PRO A 938 1.94 -6.35 -62.91
CA PRO A 938 2.90 -5.62 -63.73
C PRO A 938 2.61 -4.11 -63.81
N PRO A 939 3.64 -3.24 -63.87
CA PRO A 939 3.45 -1.84 -64.25
C PRO A 939 3.07 -1.71 -65.73
N SER A 940 2.27 -0.68 -66.09
CA SER A 940 1.95 -0.40 -67.50
C SER A 940 3.20 -0.10 -68.33
N GLU A 941 3.24 -0.66 -69.54
CA GLU A 941 4.38 -0.63 -70.46
C GLU A 941 5.01 0.76 -70.68
N THR A 942 6.34 0.79 -70.59
CA THR A 942 7.16 1.91 -71.10
C THR A 942 7.53 1.62 -72.56
N LEU A 943 6.62 1.86 -73.51
CA LEU A 943 6.87 1.55 -74.92
C LEU A 943 7.59 2.70 -75.66
N ALA A 944 8.92 2.63 -75.72
CA ALA A 944 9.78 3.33 -76.68
C ALA A 944 11.13 2.56 -76.74
N THR A 945 11.59 1.98 -77.85
CA THR A 945 11.73 2.56 -79.20
C THR A 945 11.90 1.49 -80.30
N VAL A 946 11.35 1.74 -81.52
CA VAL A 946 11.91 1.34 -82.86
C VAL A 946 11.95 -0.19 -83.20
N THR A 947 11.39 -0.77 -84.29
CA THR A 947 11.09 -0.28 -85.66
C THR A 947 9.96 -1.07 -86.39
N SER A 948 9.14 -0.38 -87.19
CA SER A 948 8.49 -0.80 -88.47
C SER A 948 8.02 -2.25 -88.74
N THR A 949 6.70 -2.48 -88.85
CA THR A 949 5.93 -2.63 -90.13
C THR A 949 4.43 -2.91 -89.85
N PRO A 950 3.50 -2.60 -90.77
CA PRO A 950 2.06 -2.71 -90.51
C PRO A 950 1.44 -4.05 -90.97
N ALA A 951 0.56 -4.61 -90.15
CA ALA A 951 -0.38 -5.67 -90.54
C ALA A 951 -1.77 -5.40 -89.94
N LEU A 952 -2.82 -5.87 -90.63
CA LEU A 952 -4.20 -5.38 -90.52
C LEU A 952 -5.05 -6.17 -89.50
N ASP A 953 -6.01 -5.47 -88.88
CA ASP A 953 -7.22 -5.96 -88.19
C ASP A 953 -7.13 -7.15 -87.20
N SER A 954 -7.23 -6.81 -85.91
CA SER A 954 -7.86 -7.65 -84.88
C SER A 954 -8.46 -6.77 -83.77
N PRO A 955 -9.45 -7.27 -82.98
CA PRO A 955 -10.28 -6.42 -82.14
C PRO A 955 -9.52 -5.74 -81.00
N ARG A 956 -9.91 -4.51 -80.66
CA ARG A 956 -9.34 -3.73 -79.55
C ARG A 956 -9.50 -4.46 -78.21
N THR A 957 -8.42 -5.05 -77.71
CA THR A 957 -8.26 -5.36 -76.29
C THR A 957 -8.15 -4.04 -75.50
N PRO A 958 -8.78 -3.91 -74.33
CA PRO A 958 -8.64 -2.71 -73.50
C PRO A 958 -7.20 -2.58 -72.99
N SER A 959 -6.67 -1.37 -73.04
CA SER A 959 -5.30 -1.05 -72.61
C SER A 959 -5.06 -1.40 -71.15
N ALA A 960 -3.96 -2.11 -70.87
CA ALA A 960 -3.59 -2.56 -69.54
C ALA A 960 -3.15 -1.37 -68.65
N SER A 961 -4.09 -0.78 -67.92
CA SER A 961 -3.80 0.25 -66.92
C SER A 961 -3.29 -0.38 -65.63
N SER A 962 -2.13 0.06 -65.15
CA SER A 962 -1.51 -0.36 -63.90
C SER A 962 -2.50 -0.27 -62.75
N ILE A 963 -2.65 -1.37 -62.03
CA ILE A 963 -3.55 -1.49 -60.89
C ILE A 963 -2.84 -0.90 -59.65
N PRO A 964 -3.58 -0.21 -58.76
CA PRO A 964 -3.02 0.29 -57.52
C PRO A 964 -2.46 -0.84 -56.66
N LEU A 965 -1.18 -0.74 -56.32
CA LEU A 965 -0.45 -1.72 -55.50
C LEU A 965 0.34 -0.99 -54.42
N ALA A 966 0.27 -1.47 -53.19
CA ALA A 966 1.08 -1.00 -52.08
C ALA A 966 1.75 -2.14 -51.31
N LEU A 967 2.76 -1.79 -50.52
CA LEU A 967 3.48 -2.68 -49.61
C LEU A 967 3.72 -1.98 -48.28
N ILE A 968 3.48 -2.71 -47.19
CA ILE A 968 3.90 -2.35 -45.83
C ILE A 968 4.95 -3.36 -45.37
N LEU A 969 6.06 -2.85 -44.86
CA LEU A 969 7.15 -3.59 -44.23
C LEU A 969 7.22 -3.18 -42.76
N TYR A 970 7.38 -4.17 -41.87
CA TYR A 970 7.82 -3.94 -40.49
C TYR A 970 9.01 -4.84 -40.22
N GLU A 971 10.22 -4.27 -40.13
CA GLU A 971 11.47 -5.02 -39.99
C GLU A 971 12.44 -4.29 -39.04
N PRO A 972 13.43 -4.99 -38.44
CA PRO A 972 14.49 -4.37 -37.65
C PRO A 972 15.44 -3.54 -38.53
N ILE A 973 16.07 -2.51 -37.95
CA ILE A 973 17.08 -1.64 -38.56
C ILE A 973 18.26 -1.41 -37.60
N ARG A 974 19.28 -0.65 -38.03
CA ARG A 974 20.45 -0.23 -37.24
C ARG A 974 21.26 -1.40 -36.63
N PRO A 975 21.70 -2.41 -37.41
CA PRO A 975 22.45 -3.57 -36.89
C PRO A 975 23.81 -3.26 -36.25
N ASP A 976 24.41 -2.11 -36.58
CA ASP A 976 25.84 -1.86 -36.33
C ASP A 976 26.14 -1.00 -35.10
N ASP A 977 25.13 -0.48 -34.40
CA ASP A 977 25.32 0.23 -33.12
C ASP A 977 25.44 -0.77 -31.94
N PRO A 978 25.75 -0.32 -30.70
CA PRO A 978 25.92 -1.22 -29.55
C PRO A 978 24.69 -2.10 -29.24
N PHE A 979 23.48 -1.56 -29.41
CA PHE A 979 22.24 -2.29 -29.19
C PHE A 979 21.94 -3.21 -30.37
N GLY A 980 22.06 -2.71 -31.61
CA GLY A 980 21.91 -3.51 -32.83
C GLY A 980 22.80 -4.75 -32.85
N LYS A 981 24.08 -4.61 -32.50
CA LYS A 981 25.03 -5.73 -32.37
C LYS A 981 24.59 -6.75 -31.33
N THR A 982 24.08 -6.28 -30.20
CA THR A 982 23.57 -7.13 -29.12
C THR A 982 22.30 -7.87 -29.54
N MET A 983 21.38 -7.20 -30.22
CA MET A 983 20.17 -7.79 -30.83
C MET A 983 20.53 -8.88 -31.84
N VAL A 984 21.44 -8.60 -32.77
CA VAL A 984 21.91 -9.56 -33.78
C VAL A 984 22.59 -10.77 -33.14
N ALA A 985 23.47 -10.56 -32.15
CA ALA A 985 24.11 -11.64 -31.41
C ALA A 985 23.08 -12.51 -30.66
N ASN A 986 22.13 -11.90 -29.95
CA ASN A 986 21.09 -12.60 -29.21
C ASN A 986 20.20 -13.46 -30.14
N LEU A 987 19.81 -12.95 -31.30
CA LEU A 987 19.06 -13.72 -32.29
C LEU A 987 19.90 -14.86 -32.89
N ALA A 988 21.18 -14.61 -33.20
CA ALA A 988 22.09 -15.62 -33.70
C ALA A 988 22.30 -16.78 -32.70
N THR A 989 22.33 -16.53 -31.39
CA THR A 989 22.40 -17.62 -30.38
C THR A 989 21.16 -18.53 -30.37
N ARG A 990 20.03 -18.06 -30.91
CA ARG A 990 18.79 -18.83 -31.11
C ARG A 990 18.70 -19.46 -32.51
N GLY A 991 19.74 -19.31 -33.33
CA GLY A 991 19.79 -19.76 -34.74
C GLY A 991 18.97 -18.89 -35.70
N ILE A 992 18.53 -17.71 -35.27
CA ILE A 992 17.75 -16.77 -36.09
C ILE A 992 18.74 -15.83 -36.79
N HIS A 993 18.70 -15.80 -38.12
CA HIS A 993 19.54 -14.93 -38.94
C HIS A 993 18.70 -13.95 -39.74
N LEU A 994 18.90 -12.65 -39.50
CA LEU A 994 18.21 -11.55 -40.18
C LEU A 994 18.96 -11.22 -41.49
N GLN A 995 18.68 -11.99 -42.54
CA GLN A 995 19.49 -12.06 -43.76
C GLN A 995 19.45 -10.80 -44.64
N THR A 996 18.42 -9.97 -44.58
CA THR A 996 18.40 -8.68 -45.31
C THR A 996 18.85 -7.47 -44.48
N LEU A 997 19.04 -7.64 -43.16
CA LEU A 997 19.23 -6.52 -42.20
C LEU A 997 20.40 -5.60 -42.56
N HIS A 998 21.56 -6.16 -42.91
CA HIS A 998 22.73 -5.35 -43.30
C HIS A 998 22.60 -4.69 -44.68
N ARG A 999 21.66 -5.15 -45.53
CA ARG A 999 21.38 -4.51 -46.83
C ARG A 999 20.41 -3.34 -46.68
N TYR A 1000 19.40 -3.48 -45.82
CA TYR A 1000 18.37 -2.46 -45.58
C TYR A 1000 18.46 -1.91 -44.15
N ALA A 1001 19.68 -1.52 -43.76
CA ALA A 1001 20.04 -1.18 -42.38
C ALA A 1001 19.42 0.14 -41.84
N SER A 1002 18.72 0.92 -42.66
CA SER A 1002 18.22 2.26 -42.33
C SER A 1002 16.90 2.60 -43.01
N LEU A 1003 16.20 3.62 -42.48
CA LEU A 1003 14.97 4.18 -43.06
C LEU A 1003 15.15 4.73 -44.49
N SER A 1004 16.36 5.16 -44.86
CA SER A 1004 16.67 5.54 -46.24
C SER A 1004 16.79 4.32 -47.15
N ALA A 1005 17.45 3.25 -46.68
CA ALA A 1005 17.60 2.01 -47.44
C ALA A 1005 16.27 1.27 -47.62
N GLU A 1006 15.35 1.33 -46.64
CA GLU A 1006 13.99 0.79 -46.79
C GLU A 1006 13.13 1.61 -47.79
N ARG A 1007 13.26 2.94 -47.82
CA ARG A 1007 12.62 3.76 -48.87
C ARG A 1007 13.19 3.46 -50.26
N GLU A 1008 14.51 3.29 -50.37
CA GLU A 1008 15.17 2.90 -51.62
C GLU A 1008 14.72 1.52 -52.08
N ARG A 1009 14.65 0.52 -51.17
CA ARG A 1009 14.08 -0.81 -51.41
C ARG A 1009 12.67 -0.75 -52.00
N LEU A 1010 11.79 0.10 -51.45
CA LEU A 1010 10.43 0.30 -51.97
C LEU A 1010 10.44 0.91 -53.37
N LEU A 1011 11.28 1.92 -53.60
CA LEU A 1011 11.44 2.55 -54.91
C LEU A 1011 11.96 1.56 -55.98
N GLU A 1012 12.99 0.78 -55.65
CA GLU A 1012 13.57 -0.28 -56.50
C GLU A 1012 12.52 -1.29 -56.97
N HIS A 1013 11.58 -1.66 -56.10
CA HIS A 1013 10.52 -2.64 -56.41
C HIS A 1013 9.31 -2.03 -57.13
N GLY A 1014 9.37 -0.75 -57.51
CA GLY A 1014 8.40 -0.10 -58.39
C GLY A 1014 7.27 0.63 -57.67
N PHE A 1015 7.37 0.88 -56.37
CA PHE A 1015 6.41 1.67 -55.59
C PHE A 1015 6.63 3.18 -55.80
N VAL A 1016 6.55 3.62 -57.05
CA VAL A 1016 7.03 4.95 -57.51
C VAL A 1016 6.09 6.13 -57.21
N SER A 1017 4.86 5.90 -56.74
CA SER A 1017 3.91 7.00 -56.45
C SER A 1017 4.15 7.65 -55.09
N GLY A 1018 4.78 6.94 -54.17
CA GLY A 1018 5.26 7.49 -52.91
C GLY A 1018 5.84 6.40 -52.01
N GLN A 1019 6.74 6.81 -51.11
CA GLN A 1019 7.35 5.96 -50.09
C GLN A 1019 7.48 6.76 -48.78
N GLY A 1020 7.28 6.10 -47.66
CA GLY A 1020 7.54 6.62 -46.32
C GLY A 1020 8.20 5.55 -45.45
N ALA A 1021 8.93 5.98 -44.44
CA ALA A 1021 9.46 5.11 -43.39
C ALA A 1021 9.59 5.91 -42.09
N ALA A 1022 9.38 5.25 -40.96
CA ALA A 1022 9.58 5.82 -39.62
C ALA A 1022 9.98 4.70 -38.64
N ASP A 1023 10.85 5.02 -37.67
CA ASP A 1023 11.14 4.11 -36.56
C ASP A 1023 9.97 4.06 -35.55
N VAL A 1024 9.91 3.04 -34.69
CA VAL A 1024 8.77 2.85 -33.76
C VAL A 1024 8.72 3.94 -32.68
N ASP A 1025 9.84 4.56 -32.34
CA ASP A 1025 9.89 5.71 -31.43
C ASP A 1025 9.21 6.94 -32.07
N PHE A 1026 9.55 7.26 -33.32
CA PHE A 1026 8.89 8.33 -34.07
C PHE A 1026 7.38 8.08 -34.22
N ILE A 1027 6.98 6.83 -34.47
CA ILE A 1027 5.56 6.45 -34.58
C ILE A 1027 4.83 6.60 -33.25
N TRP A 1028 5.44 6.20 -32.13
CA TRP A 1028 4.87 6.42 -30.80
C TRP A 1028 4.66 7.91 -30.53
N GLU A 1029 5.67 8.74 -30.85
CA GLU A 1029 5.58 10.18 -30.58
C GLU A 1029 4.61 10.92 -31.49
N ARG A 1030 4.47 10.52 -32.77
CA ARG A 1030 3.74 11.29 -33.79
C ARG A 1030 2.43 10.69 -34.27
N TRP A 1031 2.22 9.39 -34.16
CA TRP A 1031 1.01 8.72 -34.67
C TRP A 1031 0.03 8.32 -33.55
N ILE A 1032 0.50 8.18 -32.31
CA ILE A 1032 -0.32 7.84 -31.14
C ILE A 1032 -0.69 9.14 -30.40
N SER A 1033 -1.97 9.31 -30.05
CA SER A 1033 -2.43 10.52 -29.35
C SER A 1033 -2.11 10.45 -27.85
N GLU A 1034 -2.03 11.61 -27.20
CA GLU A 1034 -1.68 11.71 -25.78
C GLU A 1034 -2.67 10.95 -24.87
N GLU A 1035 -3.96 10.92 -25.20
CA GLU A 1035 -4.97 10.16 -24.44
C GLU A 1035 -4.72 8.65 -24.51
N GLU A 1036 -4.21 8.15 -25.63
CA GLU A 1036 -3.87 6.74 -25.80
C GLU A 1036 -2.50 6.41 -25.17
N LYS A 1037 -1.56 7.36 -25.15
CA LYS A 1037 -0.31 7.25 -24.36
C LYS A 1037 -0.63 7.17 -22.86
N GLU A 1038 -1.51 8.02 -22.34
CA GLU A 1038 -1.97 8.00 -20.95
C GLU A 1038 -2.69 6.69 -20.61
N ARG A 1039 -3.61 6.23 -21.47
CA ARG A 1039 -4.30 4.95 -21.31
C ARG A 1039 -3.30 3.79 -21.20
N VAL A 1040 -2.26 3.77 -22.05
CA VAL A 1040 -1.24 2.72 -22.06
C VAL A 1040 -0.33 2.79 -20.83
N ALA A 1041 0.05 3.99 -20.38
CA ALA A 1041 0.86 4.19 -19.18
C ALA A 1041 0.14 3.74 -17.88
N GLY A 1042 -1.20 3.74 -17.88
CA GLY A 1042 -2.01 3.22 -16.78
C GLY A 1042 -2.11 1.69 -16.67
N LEU A 1043 -1.53 0.92 -17.61
CA LEU A 1043 -1.66 -0.55 -17.65
C LEU A 1043 -0.52 -1.27 -16.91
N GLU A 1044 0.73 -0.87 -17.17
CA GLU A 1044 1.93 -1.34 -16.47
C GLU A 1044 2.89 -0.17 -16.23
N MET A 1045 3.52 -0.15 -15.07
CA MET A 1045 4.56 0.82 -14.75
C MET A 1045 5.84 0.44 -15.52
N LEU A 1046 6.29 1.32 -16.40
CA LEU A 1046 7.55 1.21 -17.13
C LEU A 1046 8.56 2.19 -16.52
N ASP A 1047 9.50 1.66 -15.75
CA ASP A 1047 10.61 2.36 -15.12
C ASP A 1047 11.81 2.55 -16.07
N GLU A 1048 12.02 1.63 -17.02
CA GLU A 1048 13.10 1.64 -18.01
C GLU A 1048 12.68 2.26 -19.36
N PHE A 1049 12.17 3.51 -19.36
CA PHE A 1049 11.69 4.18 -20.59
C PHE A 1049 12.81 4.37 -21.63
N GLU A 1050 14.04 4.60 -21.20
CA GLU A 1050 15.23 4.72 -22.04
C GLU A 1050 15.55 3.41 -22.79
N GLU A 1051 15.41 2.25 -22.15
CA GLU A 1051 15.62 0.95 -22.81
C GLU A 1051 14.51 0.65 -23.82
N TRP A 1052 13.27 0.99 -23.48
CA TRP A 1052 12.15 0.89 -24.41
C TRP A 1052 12.37 1.79 -25.65
N LYS A 1053 12.81 3.03 -25.45
CA LYS A 1053 13.11 3.98 -26.53
C LYS A 1053 14.25 3.48 -27.42
N LEU A 1054 15.29 2.89 -26.81
CA LEU A 1054 16.40 2.26 -27.53
C LEU A 1054 15.90 1.11 -28.42
N LEU A 1055 15.07 0.20 -27.88
CA LEU A 1055 14.43 -0.89 -28.63
C LEU A 1055 13.50 -0.37 -29.75
N ALA A 1056 12.68 0.65 -29.47
CA ALA A 1056 11.73 1.22 -30.43
C ALA A 1056 12.46 1.84 -31.64
N SER A 1057 13.59 2.52 -31.41
CA SER A 1057 14.40 3.11 -32.49
C SER A 1057 15.09 2.08 -33.42
N HIS A 1058 15.07 0.78 -33.05
CA HIS A 1058 15.66 -0.33 -33.79
C HIS A 1058 14.68 -1.13 -34.66
N TYR A 1059 13.41 -0.75 -34.69
CA TYR A 1059 12.40 -1.31 -35.59
C TYR A 1059 11.76 -0.17 -36.38
N CYS A 1060 11.35 -0.43 -37.63
CA CYS A 1060 10.65 0.56 -38.43
C CYS A 1060 9.41 0.01 -39.13
N VAL A 1061 8.49 0.91 -39.45
CA VAL A 1061 7.45 0.68 -40.45
C VAL A 1061 7.84 1.45 -41.71
N ALA A 1062 7.94 0.76 -42.84
CA ALA A 1062 8.13 1.37 -44.16
C ALA A 1062 6.95 1.03 -45.06
N TRP A 1063 6.45 2.01 -45.82
CA TRP A 1063 5.29 1.84 -46.69
C TRP A 1063 5.52 2.50 -48.04
N GLY A 1064 5.13 1.83 -49.12
CA GLY A 1064 5.27 2.34 -50.48
C GLY A 1064 4.06 1.98 -51.33
N TRP A 1065 3.72 2.85 -52.29
CA TRP A 1065 2.58 2.63 -53.18
C TRP A 1065 2.86 3.04 -54.63
N ARG A 1066 2.06 2.47 -55.53
CA ARG A 1066 1.98 2.79 -56.95
C ARG A 1066 0.51 2.91 -57.31
N ASP A 1067 0.07 4.12 -57.67
CA ASP A 1067 -1.30 4.43 -58.09
C ASP A 1067 -1.46 4.43 -59.61
N ARG A 1068 -2.71 4.57 -60.08
CA ARG A 1068 -3.05 4.52 -61.52
C ARG A 1068 -2.59 5.81 -62.24
N LYS A 1069 -1.68 5.70 -63.21
CA LYS A 1069 -1.26 6.82 -64.06
C LYS A 1069 -2.47 7.47 -64.75
N GLY A 1070 -2.62 8.79 -64.57
CA GLY A 1070 -3.64 9.61 -65.25
C GLY A 1070 -4.96 9.79 -64.52
N ALA A 1071 -5.07 9.39 -63.24
CA ALA A 1071 -6.21 9.77 -62.41
C ALA A 1071 -6.20 11.29 -62.11
N SER A 1072 -7.39 11.90 -62.06
CA SER A 1072 -7.59 13.12 -61.27
C SER A 1072 -7.50 12.79 -59.78
N SER A 1073 -7.41 13.80 -58.91
CA SER A 1073 -7.32 13.64 -57.44
C SER A 1073 -8.50 12.88 -56.79
N GLU A 1074 -9.54 12.56 -57.55
CA GLU A 1074 -10.70 11.75 -57.11
C GLU A 1074 -10.49 10.24 -57.31
N GLY A 1075 -9.39 9.79 -57.95
CA GLY A 1075 -9.17 8.39 -58.35
C GLY A 1075 -7.93 7.71 -57.79
N GLU A 1076 -7.20 8.31 -56.85
CA GLU A 1076 -6.03 7.72 -56.19
C GLU A 1076 -6.44 6.87 -54.98
N VAL A 1077 -5.96 5.62 -54.91
CA VAL A 1077 -6.34 4.68 -53.84
C VAL A 1077 -5.56 4.94 -52.55
N PHE A 1078 -4.33 5.43 -52.64
CA PHE A 1078 -3.47 5.62 -51.48
C PHE A 1078 -3.30 7.10 -51.09
N GLU A 1079 -4.22 7.98 -51.51
CA GLU A 1079 -4.22 9.40 -51.12
C GLU A 1079 -4.15 9.59 -49.59
N GLY A 1080 -4.88 8.76 -48.85
CA GLY A 1080 -4.86 8.74 -47.39
C GLY A 1080 -3.50 8.42 -46.76
N TRP A 1081 -2.53 7.90 -47.52
CA TRP A 1081 -1.16 7.65 -47.05
C TRP A 1081 -0.23 8.87 -47.23
N LYS A 1082 -0.57 9.84 -48.11
CA LYS A 1082 0.20 11.09 -48.27
C LYS A 1082 0.15 12.00 -47.05
N THR A 1083 -0.82 11.80 -46.16
CA THR A 1083 -1.02 12.58 -44.93
C THR A 1083 -0.43 11.91 -43.68
N LEU A 1084 0.34 10.82 -43.84
CA LEU A 1084 1.10 10.21 -42.74
C LEU A 1084 2.47 10.87 -42.63
N GLU A 1085 2.83 11.33 -41.43
CA GLU A 1085 4.16 11.87 -41.15
C GLU A 1085 5.19 10.72 -41.14
N GLY A 1086 6.28 10.88 -41.89
CA GLY A 1086 7.43 9.97 -41.91
C GLY A 1086 8.73 10.72 -41.63
N GLN A 1087 9.82 9.97 -41.46
CA GLN A 1087 11.12 10.45 -40.96
C GLN A 1087 12.19 10.56 -42.05
#